data_AF-A0A4V2V297-F1
#
_entry.id   AF-A0A4V2V297-F1
#
_cell.length_a   1.000
_cell.length_b   1.000
_cell.length_c   1.000
_cell.angle_alpha   90.00
_cell.angle_beta   90.00
_cell.angle_gamma   90.00
#
_symmetry.space_group_name_H-M   'P 1'
#
loop_
_entity.id
_entity.type
_entity.pdbx_description
1 polymer ?
#
loop_
_entity_poly.entity_id
_entity_poly.type
_entity_poly.pdbx_seq_one_letter_code
_entity_poly.pdbx_strand_id
1 'polypeptide(L)'
;MSLAPVADTPGLWTAPDWSPGRAGTFAVVIGVSRYPHLDGGGQEADDLGEPWIREARRLGQLTVSATTAWRFFRWLRDDYRYPDAPIAQCWLLLAPTPLELARDHTLMEHAAQPTLAACERALRSWSATLRRLPAVAQHASRALFFFSGHGLQVHHEKQLLLPADYLGGELPHWDDALSTSNLVAGLDAVEIPDRLFLIDACRNDFQAIRAKQPRGRSILTEDETAASYADTRLSAVLYATAAAQQAWSPVDPSEGPSLFGQAVLEGLAGRPDIELTATGGGYGVQLGKLHGFAMERVVQILQQHGASVRQPVTLGGPVAHGQVTLTEIPGSALAAVRPDLVRGAIDIAKGMPTKGPGFTVARAATVRGLELENLLAERLTVSRPLPTGIGVTTSAAGLGEPVETLDSSVFGSETITRVWTGQSRLLCLSERTPPNETQIQLERVERDDAARSFRVSVNGAAEPRGYWLQVGETAEIAHGLVLPSLGEAVRYRIEAEMVVAQGQASFGRLEASLSRSNTGPLGEVARLWERYRTADVESAISGLNLGALWDRALTKRQSPLAATVAALVLLRANRLDLIGDWLANLADWFPLLPDGAVLRAEQLMRQQTDRARAIAEAAESLCRLNERGLPFTSEAMSYAASLAERLGRAQRLLPDELRGRFDRVRSHIGEALVYFRPGGLFTAYAGFDADAAARLMPPLPTGAAHSSANGSGPGATEGWAPSQEEHGVNQKPDVEITDDAIGIDAFHLSRQRD
;
A
#
# COMPACT_ATOMS: atom_id res chain seq x y z
N MET A 1 9.06 21.67 25.51
CA MET A 1 10.07 22.39 24.72
C MET A 1 9.37 22.87 23.46
N SER A 2 9.59 24.12 23.03
CA SER A 2 8.99 24.66 21.80
C SER A 2 10.12 24.99 20.82
N LEU A 3 9.95 24.62 19.55
CA LEU A 3 10.92 24.95 18.51
C LEU A 3 11.00 26.47 18.29
N ALA A 4 12.21 26.99 18.08
CA ALA A 4 12.46 28.38 17.72
C ALA A 4 12.99 28.48 16.27
N PRO A 5 12.68 29.57 15.55
CA PRO A 5 13.20 29.78 14.20
C PRO A 5 14.71 30.00 14.25
N VAL A 6 15.45 29.38 13.33
CA VAL A 6 16.90 29.61 13.17
C VAL A 6 17.10 30.83 12.27
N ALA A 7 17.72 31.88 12.80
CA ALA A 7 18.01 33.11 12.05
C ALA A 7 18.70 32.82 10.71
N ASP A 8 18.35 33.60 9.69
CA ASP A 8 18.91 33.54 8.33
C ASP A 8 18.75 32.20 7.58
N THR A 9 17.99 31.25 8.14
CA THR A 9 17.71 29.95 7.51
C THR A 9 16.19 29.74 7.43
N PRO A 10 15.50 30.35 6.45
CA PRO A 10 14.05 30.19 6.28
C PRO A 10 13.65 28.71 6.27
N GLY A 11 12.59 28.39 6.99
CA GLY A 11 12.05 27.05 7.15
C GLY A 11 12.74 26.21 8.21
N LEU A 12 13.94 26.55 8.69
CA LEU A 12 14.60 25.75 9.73
C LEU A 12 14.20 26.22 11.13
N TRP A 13 13.70 25.28 11.92
CA TRP A 13 13.36 25.44 13.33
C TRP A 13 14.17 24.46 14.18
N THR A 14 14.65 24.88 15.35
CA THR A 14 15.45 24.05 16.26
C THR A 14 14.98 24.23 17.71
N ALA A 15 14.99 23.16 18.49
CA ALA A 15 14.71 23.22 19.92
C ALA A 15 15.87 23.95 20.63
N PRO A 16 15.62 25.04 21.39
CA PRO A 16 16.68 25.84 22.00
C PRO A 16 17.60 25.06 22.96
N ASP A 17 17.10 23.98 23.54
CA ASP A 17 17.79 23.12 24.50
C ASP A 17 18.39 21.85 23.88
N TRP A 18 18.18 21.62 22.59
CA TRP A 18 18.85 20.57 21.85
C TRP A 18 20.25 20.99 21.43
N SER A 19 21.21 20.08 21.48
CA SER A 19 22.59 20.30 21.05
C SER A 19 23.01 19.30 19.98
N PRO A 20 23.85 19.70 19.01
CA PRO A 20 24.37 18.79 17.99
C PRO A 20 24.94 17.50 18.59
N GLY A 21 24.63 16.36 17.96
CA GLY A 21 25.07 15.03 18.39
C GLY A 21 24.19 14.36 19.45
N ARG A 22 23.16 15.03 20.00
CA ARG A 22 22.16 14.39 20.85
C ARG A 22 21.04 13.76 20.03
N ALA A 23 20.50 12.66 20.56
CA ALA A 23 19.31 12.04 19.99
C ALA A 23 18.11 13.00 19.98
N GLY A 24 17.20 12.78 19.05
CA GLY A 24 15.99 13.58 18.93
C GLY A 24 15.12 13.14 17.76
N THR A 25 13.97 13.79 17.63
CA THR A 25 13.10 13.67 16.48
C THR A 25 13.43 14.77 15.48
N PHE A 26 13.69 14.40 14.23
CA PHE A 26 14.03 15.32 13.15
C PHE A 26 12.95 15.24 12.07
N ALA A 27 12.26 16.35 11.83
CA ALA A 27 11.07 16.38 11.01
C ALA A 27 11.23 17.24 9.74
N VAL A 28 10.65 16.81 8.62
CA VAL A 28 10.44 17.67 7.44
C VAL A 28 8.93 17.76 7.20
N VAL A 29 8.41 18.98 7.10
CA VAL A 29 6.98 19.28 6.92
C VAL A 29 6.81 20.15 5.69
N ILE A 30 6.09 19.64 4.70
CA ILE A 30 5.85 20.32 3.41
C ILE A 30 4.35 20.44 3.18
N GLY A 31 3.88 21.66 2.88
CA GLY A 31 2.49 21.94 2.54
C GLY A 31 2.38 22.81 1.30
N VAL A 32 1.77 22.30 0.24
CA VAL A 32 1.71 22.98 -1.05
C VAL A 32 0.26 23.13 -1.51
N SER A 33 -0.28 24.33 -1.36
CA SER A 33 -1.61 24.70 -1.86
C SER A 33 -1.53 25.44 -3.20
N ARG A 34 -0.54 26.34 -3.33
CA ARG A 34 -0.34 27.19 -4.50
C ARG A 34 0.75 26.61 -5.42
N TYR A 35 0.36 26.36 -6.67
CA TYR A 35 1.21 25.88 -7.76
C TYR A 35 1.16 26.87 -8.92
N PRO A 36 2.15 27.76 -9.08
CA PRO A 36 2.08 28.84 -10.08
C PRO A 36 1.88 28.37 -11.53
N HIS A 37 2.33 27.15 -11.86
CA HIS A 37 2.33 26.61 -13.22
C HIS A 37 1.21 25.57 -13.49
N LEU A 38 0.32 25.34 -12.52
CA LEU A 38 -0.90 24.55 -12.71
C LEU A 38 -2.10 25.46 -12.96
N ASP A 39 -3.23 24.89 -13.36
CA ASP A 39 -4.45 25.66 -13.64
C ASP A 39 -4.82 26.55 -12.43
N GLY A 40 -5.07 27.84 -12.70
CA GLY A 40 -5.34 28.85 -11.66
C GLY A 40 -4.11 29.41 -10.93
N GLY A 41 -2.88 29.05 -11.32
CA GLY A 41 -1.63 29.47 -10.66
C GLY A 41 -1.07 30.83 -11.07
N GLY A 42 -1.61 31.43 -12.14
CA GLY A 42 -1.25 32.79 -12.59
C GLY A 42 0.00 32.88 -13.48
N GLN A 43 0.73 31.78 -13.71
CA GLN A 43 1.76 31.71 -14.75
C GLN A 43 1.26 30.81 -15.87
N GLU A 44 0.50 31.42 -16.79
CA GLU A 44 -0.03 30.75 -17.98
C GLU A 44 1.12 30.13 -18.76
N ALA A 45 0.98 28.84 -19.05
CA ALA A 45 1.91 28.11 -19.89
C ALA A 45 1.16 27.71 -21.17
N ASP A 46 1.84 27.81 -22.31
CA ASP A 46 1.24 27.61 -23.65
C ASP A 46 0.46 26.28 -23.75
N ASP A 47 -0.79 26.34 -24.23
CA ASP A 47 -1.68 25.18 -24.43
C ASP A 47 -1.18 24.22 -25.53
N LEU A 48 -0.17 24.64 -26.30
CA LEU A 48 0.47 23.86 -27.37
C LEU A 48 1.42 22.76 -26.87
N GLY A 49 1.42 22.43 -25.57
CA GLY A 49 2.30 21.43 -24.98
C GLY A 49 1.98 19.96 -25.34
N GLU A 50 2.92 19.07 -25.06
CA GLU A 50 2.74 17.61 -25.12
C GLU A 50 1.51 17.13 -24.30
N PRO A 51 0.84 16.01 -24.66
CA PRO A 51 -0.36 15.53 -23.97
C PRO A 51 -0.23 15.39 -22.44
N TRP A 52 0.93 14.94 -21.96
CA TRP A 52 1.20 14.77 -20.53
C TRP A 52 1.30 16.10 -19.77
N ILE A 53 1.74 17.19 -20.43
CA ILE A 53 1.78 18.53 -19.82
C ILE A 53 0.36 19.02 -19.60
N ARG A 54 -0.51 18.88 -20.60
CA ARG A 54 -1.93 19.25 -20.48
C ARG A 54 -2.63 18.45 -19.39
N GLU A 55 -2.36 17.16 -19.29
CA GLU A 55 -2.90 16.31 -18.23
C GLU A 55 -2.41 16.77 -16.85
N ALA A 56 -1.11 17.05 -16.69
CA ALA A 56 -0.54 17.50 -15.43
C ALA A 56 -1.10 18.86 -14.96
N ARG A 57 -1.34 19.81 -15.88
CA ARG A 57 -1.86 21.15 -15.53
C ARG A 57 -3.27 21.13 -14.93
N ARG A 58 -4.11 20.16 -15.35
CA ARG A 58 -5.50 19.97 -14.88
C ARG A 58 -5.62 19.63 -13.40
N LEU A 59 -4.52 19.38 -12.71
CA LEU A 59 -4.48 19.21 -11.26
C LEU A 59 -4.99 20.46 -10.51
N GLY A 60 -4.81 21.65 -11.07
CA GLY A 60 -5.29 22.91 -10.48
C GLY A 60 -4.63 23.29 -9.15
N GLN A 61 -5.20 24.28 -8.46
CA GLN A 61 -4.77 24.69 -7.13
C GLN A 61 -5.45 23.85 -6.03
N LEU A 62 -4.79 23.74 -4.88
CA LEU A 62 -5.40 23.23 -3.65
C LEU A 62 -5.65 24.39 -2.70
N THR A 63 -6.54 24.22 -1.74
CA THR A 63 -6.96 25.32 -0.86
C THR A 63 -6.53 25.16 0.58
N VAL A 64 -6.21 23.97 1.07
CA VAL A 64 -5.96 23.76 2.53
C VAL A 64 -4.68 22.99 2.87
N SER A 65 -3.86 22.60 1.89
CA SER A 65 -2.70 21.74 2.11
C SER A 65 -1.61 22.43 2.95
N ALA A 66 -1.31 23.70 2.67
CA ALA A 66 -0.39 24.51 3.47
C ALA A 66 -0.93 24.72 4.90
N THR A 67 -2.22 24.98 5.06
CA THR A 67 -2.89 25.07 6.37
C THR A 67 -2.80 23.75 7.15
N THR A 68 -2.98 22.63 6.46
CA THR A 68 -2.88 21.29 7.06
C THR A 68 -1.45 21.03 7.57
N ALA A 69 -0.44 21.28 6.74
CA ALA A 69 0.96 21.13 7.11
C ALA A 69 1.36 22.09 8.25
N TRP A 70 0.87 23.33 8.24
CA TRP A 70 1.08 24.28 9.33
C TRP A 70 0.52 23.79 10.66
N ARG A 71 -0.71 23.25 10.67
CA ARG A 71 -1.30 22.66 11.88
C ARG A 71 -0.51 21.46 12.39
N PHE A 72 -0.01 20.62 11.49
CA PHE A 72 0.88 19.52 11.84
C PHE A 72 2.21 19.99 12.43
N PHE A 73 2.83 21.02 11.85
CA PHE A 73 4.02 21.66 12.42
C PHE A 73 3.75 22.24 13.82
N ARG A 74 2.60 22.90 14.03
CA ARG A 74 2.23 23.43 15.35
C ARG A 74 2.08 22.32 16.38
N TRP A 75 1.44 21.20 16.02
CA TRP A 75 1.40 20.02 16.87
C TRP A 75 2.80 19.49 17.21
N LEU A 76 3.71 19.39 16.23
CA LEU A 76 5.11 19.02 16.48
C LEU A 76 5.81 19.97 17.46
N ARG A 77 5.60 21.27 17.29
CA ARG A 77 6.22 22.32 18.10
C ARG A 77 5.69 22.34 19.53
N ASP A 78 4.38 22.22 19.69
CA ASP A 78 3.69 22.56 20.93
C ASP A 78 3.32 21.30 21.73
N ASP A 79 2.92 20.22 21.07
CA ASP A 79 2.23 19.07 21.67
C ASP A 79 2.98 17.74 21.55
N TYR A 80 3.87 17.57 20.57
CA TYR A 80 4.63 16.34 20.41
C TYR A 80 5.45 16.00 21.66
N ARG A 81 5.31 14.77 22.15
CA ARG A 81 6.09 14.25 23.28
C ARG A 81 6.58 12.85 22.96
N TYR A 82 7.87 12.65 23.08
CA TYR A 82 8.49 11.34 23.08
C TYR A 82 9.75 11.44 23.95
N PRO A 83 9.73 10.97 25.21
CA PRO A 83 10.78 11.27 26.19
C PRO A 83 12.20 10.96 25.71
N ASP A 84 12.38 9.85 25.00
CA ASP A 84 13.70 9.38 24.55
C ASP A 84 14.22 10.12 23.31
N ALA A 85 13.32 10.79 22.57
CA ALA A 85 13.63 11.50 21.32
C ALA A 85 12.74 12.74 21.18
N PRO A 86 12.93 13.78 22.02
CA PRO A 86 12.16 15.01 21.90
C PRO A 86 12.39 15.66 20.53
N ILE A 87 11.46 16.51 20.09
CA ILE A 87 11.61 17.25 18.83
C ILE A 87 12.91 18.09 18.88
N ALA A 88 13.81 17.84 17.93
CA ALA A 88 15.12 18.48 17.86
C ALA A 88 15.15 19.56 16.78
N GLN A 89 14.80 19.20 15.54
CA GLN A 89 14.75 20.12 14.42
C GLN A 89 13.56 19.84 13.52
N CYS A 90 13.05 20.90 12.88
CA CYS A 90 12.04 20.80 11.84
C CYS A 90 12.37 21.70 10.65
N TRP A 91 12.29 21.15 9.43
CA TRP A 91 12.30 21.92 8.19
C TRP A 91 10.86 22.12 7.71
N LEU A 92 10.35 23.35 7.76
CA LEU A 92 9.01 23.74 7.39
C LEU A 92 9.00 24.47 6.04
N LEU A 93 8.29 23.91 5.06
CA LEU A 93 8.13 24.52 3.74
C LEU A 93 6.64 24.64 3.39
N LEU A 94 6.17 25.86 3.10
CA LEU A 94 4.76 26.16 2.86
C LEU A 94 4.56 27.03 1.60
N ALA A 95 3.58 26.66 0.77
CA ALA A 95 3.08 27.47 -0.34
C ALA A 95 1.56 27.69 -0.20
N PRO A 96 1.13 28.58 0.71
CA PRO A 96 -0.29 28.85 0.90
C PRO A 96 -0.89 29.66 -0.26
N THR A 97 -2.20 29.47 -0.47
CA THR A 97 -2.99 30.35 -1.33
C THR A 97 -3.27 31.70 -0.65
N PRO A 98 -3.67 32.74 -1.41
CA PRO A 98 -4.15 33.98 -0.81
C PRO A 98 -5.32 33.78 0.18
N LEU A 99 -6.19 32.79 -0.07
CA LEU A 99 -7.33 32.49 0.79
C LEU A 99 -6.89 31.95 2.16
N GLU A 100 -5.87 31.09 2.20
CA GLU A 100 -5.28 30.61 3.46
C GLU A 100 -4.61 31.74 4.24
N LEU A 101 -3.84 32.60 3.55
CA LEU A 101 -3.16 33.74 4.17
C LEU A 101 -4.14 34.77 4.75
N ALA A 102 -5.29 34.95 4.10
CA ALA A 102 -6.34 35.81 4.62
C ALA A 102 -6.95 35.29 5.94
N ARG A 103 -6.87 33.97 6.18
CA ARG A 103 -7.38 33.34 7.41
C ARG A 103 -6.32 33.30 8.51
N ASP A 104 -5.10 32.95 8.15
CA ASP A 104 -3.99 32.85 9.09
C ASP A 104 -2.69 33.34 8.43
N HIS A 105 -2.33 34.59 8.71
CA HIS A 105 -1.10 35.20 8.19
C HIS A 105 0.17 34.58 8.79
N THR A 106 0.05 33.84 9.90
CA THR A 106 1.19 33.20 10.57
C THR A 106 1.75 32.02 9.78
N LEU A 107 1.02 31.50 8.77
CA LEU A 107 1.51 30.41 7.89
C LEU A 107 2.86 30.71 7.25
N MET A 108 3.19 31.98 7.00
CA MET A 108 4.45 32.37 6.36
C MET A 108 5.52 32.81 7.35
N GLU A 109 5.26 32.78 8.66
CA GLU A 109 6.25 33.09 9.67
C GLU A 109 7.38 32.07 9.60
N HIS A 110 8.55 32.51 9.10
CA HIS A 110 9.77 31.70 8.98
C HIS A 110 9.62 30.40 8.17
N ALA A 111 8.62 30.27 7.30
CA ALA A 111 8.50 29.13 6.39
C ALA A 111 9.33 29.37 5.11
N ALA A 112 9.95 28.33 4.57
CA ALA A 112 10.52 28.38 3.22
C ALA A 112 9.46 28.08 2.16
N GLN A 113 9.62 28.59 0.94
CA GLN A 113 8.76 28.18 -0.17
C GLN A 113 9.18 26.78 -0.66
N PRO A 114 8.26 25.83 -0.86
CA PRO A 114 8.54 24.46 -1.28
C PRO A 114 8.78 24.35 -2.80
N THR A 115 9.78 25.07 -3.32
CA THR A 115 10.30 24.80 -4.67
C THR A 115 11.11 23.51 -4.68
N LEU A 116 11.30 22.86 -5.83
CA LEU A 116 12.10 21.64 -5.93
C LEU A 116 13.48 21.84 -5.31
N ALA A 117 14.16 22.94 -5.65
CA ALA A 117 15.47 23.27 -5.10
C ALA A 117 15.45 23.49 -3.57
N ALA A 118 14.39 24.08 -3.01
CA ALA A 118 14.27 24.26 -1.56
C ALA A 118 13.98 22.94 -0.84
N CYS A 119 13.10 22.10 -1.40
CA CYS A 119 12.84 20.75 -0.94
C CYS A 119 14.12 19.91 -0.92
N GLU A 120 14.91 19.94 -2.01
CA GLU A 120 16.19 19.26 -2.08
C GLU A 120 17.16 19.70 -0.98
N ARG A 121 17.31 21.01 -0.78
CA ARG A 121 18.18 21.54 0.29
C ARG A 121 17.71 21.08 1.67
N ALA A 122 16.41 21.14 1.96
CA ALA A 122 15.85 20.72 3.23
C ALA A 122 16.05 19.22 3.48
N LEU A 123 15.73 18.37 2.50
CA LEU A 123 15.88 16.92 2.59
C LEU A 123 17.34 16.47 2.70
N ARG A 124 18.25 17.09 1.95
CA ARG A 124 19.69 16.83 2.07
C ARG A 124 20.22 17.27 3.43
N SER A 125 19.80 18.44 3.93
CA SER A 125 20.18 18.93 5.26
C SER A 125 19.66 18.01 6.36
N TRP A 126 18.42 17.54 6.25
CA TRP A 126 17.81 16.57 7.15
C TRP A 126 18.62 15.27 7.20
N SER A 127 18.88 14.64 6.06
CA SER A 127 19.69 13.42 6.00
C SER A 127 21.12 13.64 6.50
N ALA A 128 21.75 14.76 6.16
CA ALA A 128 23.10 15.09 6.63
C ALA A 128 23.15 15.34 8.14
N THR A 129 22.12 15.93 8.75
CA THR A 129 22.03 16.06 10.21
C THR A 129 21.95 14.68 10.85
N LEU A 130 21.06 13.81 10.35
CA LEU A 130 20.89 12.46 10.87
C LEU A 130 22.19 11.64 10.78
N ARG A 131 22.88 11.65 9.64
CA ARG A 131 24.15 10.93 9.43
C ARG A 131 25.32 11.44 10.27
N ARG A 132 25.28 12.69 10.72
CA ARG A 132 26.33 13.29 11.57
C ARG A 132 26.16 12.98 13.05
N LEU A 133 25.03 12.42 13.47
CA LEU A 133 24.84 11.99 14.85
C LEU A 133 25.79 10.82 15.17
N PRO A 134 26.30 10.73 16.40
CA PRO A 134 26.94 9.50 16.89
C PRO A 134 25.99 8.30 16.77
N ALA A 135 26.52 7.09 16.52
CA ALA A 135 25.71 5.88 16.29
C ALA A 135 24.67 5.63 17.40
N VAL A 136 25.05 5.76 18.67
CA VAL A 136 24.12 5.63 19.82
C VAL A 136 22.98 6.66 19.75
N ALA A 137 23.28 7.89 19.33
CA ALA A 137 22.27 8.93 19.16
C ALA A 137 21.40 8.70 17.92
N GLN A 138 21.95 8.17 16.82
CA GLN A 138 21.17 7.76 15.65
C GLN A 138 20.13 6.70 16.03
N HIS A 139 20.56 5.67 16.74
CA HIS A 139 19.70 4.56 17.14
C HIS A 139 18.61 4.97 18.13
N ALA A 140 18.81 6.06 18.88
CA ALA A 140 17.81 6.66 19.76
C ALA A 140 17.00 7.80 19.09
N SER A 141 17.29 8.15 17.83
CA SER A 141 16.61 9.23 17.12
C SER A 141 15.42 8.74 16.30
N ARG A 142 14.62 9.69 15.81
CA ARG A 142 13.46 9.43 14.95
C ARG A 142 13.47 10.36 13.75
N ALA A 143 13.08 9.83 12.60
CA ALA A 143 12.90 10.58 11.36
C ALA A 143 11.41 10.70 11.06
N LEU A 144 10.92 11.92 10.85
CA LEU A 144 9.52 12.18 10.52
C LEU A 144 9.42 12.99 9.23
N PHE A 145 8.56 12.57 8.31
CA PHE A 145 8.26 13.31 7.09
C PHE A 145 6.74 13.49 6.97
N PHE A 146 6.29 14.72 6.80
CA PHE A 146 4.90 15.04 6.51
C PHE A 146 4.82 15.83 5.20
N PHE A 147 3.95 15.41 4.30
CA PHE A 147 3.65 16.13 3.06
C PHE A 147 2.14 16.28 2.90
N SER A 148 1.67 17.48 2.57
CA SER A 148 0.30 17.74 2.10
C SER A 148 0.32 18.51 0.79
N GLY A 149 -0.34 18.00 -0.25
CA GLY A 149 -0.35 18.61 -1.58
C GLY A 149 -0.77 17.63 -2.68
N HIS A 150 -0.41 17.94 -3.93
CA HIS A 150 -0.63 17.07 -5.08
C HIS A 150 0.37 15.92 -5.08
N GLY A 151 -0.11 14.76 -5.52
CA GLY A 151 0.70 13.56 -5.69
C GLY A 151 0.29 12.77 -6.91
N LEU A 152 1.26 12.04 -7.48
CA LEU A 152 1.08 11.17 -8.63
C LEU A 152 1.47 9.74 -8.25
N GLN A 153 0.58 8.78 -8.50
CA GLN A 153 0.83 7.39 -8.17
C GLN A 153 1.62 6.71 -9.30
N VAL A 154 2.70 5.99 -8.96
CA VAL A 154 3.44 5.12 -9.89
C VAL A 154 3.08 3.64 -9.64
N HIS A 155 3.35 3.10 -8.47
CA HIS A 155 2.86 1.77 -8.01
C HIS A 155 2.71 1.74 -6.49
N HIS A 156 2.14 0.70 -5.85
CA HIS A 156 1.71 0.75 -4.43
C HIS A 156 2.73 1.34 -3.43
N GLU A 157 4.03 1.20 -3.69
CA GLU A 157 5.13 1.67 -2.83
C GLU A 157 5.79 2.99 -3.26
N LYS A 158 5.37 3.56 -4.40
CA LYS A 158 5.99 4.75 -5.00
C LYS A 158 4.95 5.78 -5.43
N GLN A 159 5.06 6.95 -4.83
CA GLN A 159 4.31 8.15 -5.17
C GLN A 159 5.31 9.27 -5.45
N LEU A 160 4.94 10.17 -6.36
CA LEU A 160 5.66 11.40 -6.61
C LEU A 160 4.90 12.54 -5.93
N LEU A 161 5.60 13.37 -5.17
CA LEU A 161 5.05 14.50 -4.44
C LEU A 161 5.48 15.78 -5.16
N LEU A 162 4.53 16.66 -5.47
CA LEU A 162 4.79 17.78 -6.37
C LEU A 162 5.20 19.04 -5.58
N PRO A 163 6.39 19.61 -5.82
CA PRO A 163 6.77 20.93 -5.31
C PRO A 163 5.92 22.05 -5.91
N ALA A 164 5.96 23.23 -5.32
CA ALA A 164 5.18 24.39 -5.77
C ALA A 164 5.50 24.80 -7.22
N ASP A 165 6.75 24.65 -7.64
CA ASP A 165 7.26 24.98 -8.97
C ASP A 165 7.22 23.79 -9.96
N TYR A 166 6.43 22.74 -9.68
CA TYR A 166 6.22 21.64 -10.63
C TYR A 166 5.68 22.17 -11.97
N LEU A 167 6.24 21.67 -13.07
CA LEU A 167 6.09 22.19 -14.45
C LEU A 167 6.65 23.61 -14.68
N GLY A 168 7.45 24.12 -13.75
CA GLY A 168 8.18 25.38 -13.91
C GLY A 168 9.40 25.25 -14.82
N GLY A 169 9.97 26.41 -15.17
CA GLY A 169 11.15 26.51 -16.04
C GLY A 169 10.82 26.52 -17.54
N GLU A 170 11.85 26.75 -18.36
CA GLU A 170 11.72 26.81 -19.83
C GLU A 170 11.38 25.44 -20.45
N LEU A 171 11.81 24.36 -19.78
CA LEU A 171 11.60 22.98 -20.22
C LEU A 171 11.03 22.15 -19.06
N PRO A 172 9.69 22.14 -18.90
CA PRO A 172 9.02 21.35 -17.86
C PRO A 172 9.38 19.87 -17.94
N HIS A 173 9.63 19.22 -16.80
CA HIS A 173 9.97 17.81 -16.73
C HIS A 173 9.12 17.06 -15.68
N TRP A 174 8.59 15.89 -16.04
CA TRP A 174 7.74 15.08 -15.13
C TRP A 174 8.50 14.56 -13.90
N ASP A 175 9.84 14.45 -13.98
CA ASP A 175 10.68 14.09 -12.83
C ASP A 175 11.02 15.24 -11.88
N ASP A 176 10.49 16.45 -12.10
CA ASP A 176 10.64 17.58 -11.16
C ASP A 176 9.74 17.44 -9.93
N ALA A 177 9.74 16.24 -9.35
CA ALA A 177 8.93 15.82 -8.22
C ALA A 177 9.77 15.04 -7.20
N LEU A 178 9.31 14.98 -5.95
CA LEU A 178 9.95 14.22 -4.88
C LEU A 178 9.49 12.76 -4.92
N SER A 179 10.42 11.81 -4.95
CA SER A 179 10.08 10.39 -5.01
C SER A 179 10.00 9.76 -3.62
N THR A 180 8.83 9.28 -3.19
CA THR A 180 8.69 8.65 -1.86
C THR A 180 9.59 7.43 -1.70
N SER A 181 9.81 6.65 -2.77
CA SER A 181 10.70 5.48 -2.71
C SER A 181 12.16 5.88 -2.51
N ASN A 182 12.62 6.98 -3.14
CA ASN A 182 13.96 7.51 -2.86
C ASN A 182 14.08 8.06 -1.44
N LEU A 183 13.04 8.71 -0.90
CA LEU A 183 13.06 9.21 0.48
C LEU A 183 13.17 8.07 1.50
N VAL A 184 12.38 7.00 1.31
CA VAL A 184 12.44 5.81 2.17
C VAL A 184 13.81 5.11 2.02
N ALA A 185 14.22 4.78 0.79
CA ALA A 185 15.48 4.09 0.54
C ALA A 185 16.72 4.90 0.94
N GLY A 186 16.69 6.22 0.78
CA GLY A 186 17.78 7.10 1.19
C GLY A 186 17.95 7.17 2.71
N LEU A 187 16.87 6.95 3.47
CA LEU A 187 16.93 6.80 4.92
C LEU A 187 17.27 5.39 5.38
N ASP A 188 17.08 4.35 4.54
CA ASP A 188 17.59 3.01 4.82
C ASP A 188 19.12 2.99 5.01
N ALA A 189 19.81 3.97 4.43
CA ALA A 189 21.25 4.18 4.60
C ALA A 189 21.65 4.94 5.89
N VAL A 190 20.71 5.18 6.80
CA VAL A 190 20.93 5.84 8.09
C VAL A 190 20.42 4.92 9.21
N GLU A 191 21.22 4.72 10.27
CA GLU A 191 20.94 3.79 11.38
C GLU A 191 19.89 4.33 12.37
N ILE A 192 18.76 4.80 11.83
CA ILE A 192 17.63 5.31 12.60
C ILE A 192 16.51 4.29 12.54
N PRO A 193 16.15 3.66 13.67
CA PRO A 193 15.19 2.58 13.69
C PRO A 193 13.76 3.06 13.46
N ASP A 194 13.43 4.32 13.77
CA ASP A 194 12.07 4.86 13.65
C ASP A 194 11.95 5.93 12.55
N ARG A 195 11.25 5.58 11.49
CA ARG A 195 11.01 6.44 10.33
C ARG A 195 9.52 6.43 10.01
N LEU A 196 8.90 7.61 10.08
CA LEU A 196 7.47 7.78 9.82
C LEU A 196 7.26 8.78 8.70
N PHE A 197 6.53 8.36 7.68
CA PHE A 197 6.09 9.19 6.57
C PHE A 197 4.57 9.31 6.61
N LEU A 198 4.05 10.53 6.62
CA LEU A 198 2.63 10.84 6.58
C LEU A 198 2.36 11.61 5.29
N ILE A 199 1.70 10.96 4.34
CA ILE A 199 1.56 11.45 2.96
C ILE A 199 0.11 11.80 2.66
N ASP A 200 -0.19 13.08 2.76
CA ASP A 200 -1.49 13.69 2.49
C ASP A 200 -1.59 14.19 1.04
N ALA A 201 -1.64 13.25 0.12
CA ALA A 201 -1.70 13.55 -1.31
C ALA A 201 -2.52 12.52 -2.08
N CYS A 202 -3.14 12.96 -3.17
CA CYS A 202 -3.83 12.08 -4.11
C CYS A 202 -2.88 11.00 -4.64
N ARG A 203 -3.45 9.83 -4.91
CA ARG A 203 -2.74 8.71 -5.55
C ARG A 203 -3.41 8.37 -6.87
N ASN A 204 -3.84 9.41 -7.58
CA ASN A 204 -4.58 9.28 -8.83
C ASN A 204 -3.69 8.81 -9.96
N ASP A 205 -4.37 8.30 -10.96
CA ASP A 205 -3.79 7.82 -12.19
C ASP A 205 -3.80 8.91 -13.27
N PHE A 206 -2.65 9.12 -13.92
CA PHE A 206 -2.46 10.07 -15.02
C PHE A 206 -1.73 9.35 -16.15
N GLN A 207 -2.48 8.89 -17.14
CA GLN A 207 -1.99 7.92 -18.12
C GLN A 207 -0.89 8.50 -19.00
N ALA A 208 -1.02 9.75 -19.46
CA ALA A 208 -0.03 10.37 -20.31
C ALA A 208 1.26 10.67 -19.53
N ILE A 209 1.17 11.04 -18.25
CA ILE A 209 2.34 11.17 -17.38
C ILE A 209 2.99 9.80 -17.13
N ARG A 210 2.21 8.76 -16.82
CA ARG A 210 2.72 7.40 -16.61
C ARG A 210 3.44 6.83 -17.82
N ALA A 211 2.98 7.15 -19.03
CA ALA A 211 3.65 6.76 -20.27
C ALA A 211 5.09 7.30 -20.37
N LYS A 212 5.43 8.33 -19.58
CA LYS A 212 6.80 8.86 -19.45
C LYS A 212 7.64 8.13 -18.39
N GLN A 213 7.06 7.15 -17.69
CA GLN A 213 7.68 6.34 -16.64
C GLN A 213 8.39 7.20 -15.57
N PRO A 214 7.67 8.12 -14.92
CA PRO A 214 8.28 9.11 -14.06
C PRO A 214 8.91 8.43 -12.83
N ARG A 215 10.10 8.86 -12.48
CA ARG A 215 10.92 8.38 -11.37
C ARG A 215 10.96 9.36 -10.20
N GLY A 216 10.79 10.66 -10.48
CA GLY A 216 11.08 11.75 -9.56
C GLY A 216 12.59 11.96 -9.36
N ARG A 217 12.97 13.05 -8.69
CA ARG A 217 14.37 13.33 -8.35
C ARG A 217 14.88 12.35 -7.29
N SER A 218 16.10 11.86 -7.51
CA SER A 218 16.88 11.14 -6.50
C SER A 218 17.65 12.15 -5.65
N ILE A 219 17.06 12.53 -4.52
CA ILE A 219 17.56 13.59 -3.64
C ILE A 219 18.47 13.00 -2.58
N LEU A 220 18.01 11.95 -1.91
CA LEU A 220 18.78 11.30 -0.86
C LEU A 220 19.72 10.27 -1.49
N THR A 221 20.96 10.26 -1.02
CA THR A 221 21.93 9.24 -1.40
C THR A 221 21.48 7.91 -0.82
N GLU A 222 21.17 6.99 -1.73
CA GLU A 222 20.92 5.59 -1.38
C GLU A 222 22.27 4.89 -1.23
N ASP A 223 22.46 4.21 -0.11
CA ASP A 223 23.62 3.35 0.07
C ASP A 223 23.17 1.90 -0.16
N GLU A 224 23.55 1.38 -1.32
CA GLU A 224 23.26 0.00 -1.74
C GLU A 224 23.87 -1.05 -0.82
N THR A 225 24.73 -0.67 0.13
CA THR A 225 25.41 -1.58 1.06
C THR A 225 24.92 -1.44 2.51
N ALA A 226 24.35 -0.30 2.90
CA ALA A 226 24.04 0.00 4.31
C ALA A 226 22.64 -0.41 4.79
N ALA A 227 21.72 -0.80 3.91
CA ALA A 227 20.32 -1.07 4.29
C ALA A 227 20.17 -2.39 5.07
N SER A 228 20.39 -2.41 6.38
CA SER A 228 19.97 -3.51 7.26
C SER A 228 18.52 -3.26 7.71
N TYR A 229 17.58 -4.05 7.17
CA TYR A 229 16.20 -4.08 7.71
C TYR A 229 16.16 -4.67 9.13
N ALA A 230 17.19 -5.42 9.56
CA ALA A 230 17.19 -6.14 10.82
C ALA A 230 17.08 -5.21 12.04
N ASP A 231 17.65 -4.00 11.96
CA ASP A 231 17.63 -3.02 13.05
C ASP A 231 16.54 -1.95 12.87
N THR A 232 15.78 -1.99 11.77
CA THR A 232 14.70 -1.04 11.51
C THR A 232 13.45 -1.46 12.26
N ARG A 233 13.14 -0.77 13.37
CA ARG A 233 11.91 -0.99 14.13
C ARG A 233 10.67 -0.50 13.39
N LEU A 234 10.78 0.61 12.70
CA LEU A 234 9.68 1.24 11.99
C LEU A 234 10.19 1.95 10.73
N SER A 235 9.68 1.59 9.57
CA SER A 235 9.78 2.41 8.36
C SER A 235 8.43 2.46 7.66
N ALA A 236 7.48 3.17 8.28
CA ALA A 236 6.09 3.21 7.86
C ALA A 236 5.76 4.42 7.01
N VAL A 237 4.90 4.20 6.01
CA VAL A 237 4.29 5.25 5.20
C VAL A 237 2.78 5.18 5.34
N LEU A 238 2.18 6.15 6.02
CA LEU A 238 0.73 6.28 6.13
C LEU A 238 0.24 7.24 5.04
N TYR A 239 -0.50 6.71 4.07
CA TYR A 239 -1.06 7.46 2.94
C TYR A 239 -2.50 7.88 3.24
N ALA A 240 -2.86 9.10 2.86
CA ALA A 240 -4.21 9.65 3.00
C ALA A 240 -5.29 8.88 2.24
N THR A 241 -4.91 8.10 1.24
CA THR A 241 -5.83 7.34 0.39
C THR A 241 -5.15 6.08 -0.15
N ALA A 242 -5.93 5.16 -0.70
CA ALA A 242 -5.40 3.98 -1.38
C ALA A 242 -4.84 4.36 -2.76
N ALA A 243 -4.04 3.47 -3.33
CA ALA A 243 -3.53 3.64 -4.67
C ALA A 243 -4.68 3.77 -5.70
N ALA A 244 -4.47 4.56 -6.76
CA ALA A 244 -5.47 4.94 -7.76
C ALA A 244 -6.69 5.72 -7.23
N GLN A 245 -6.62 6.28 -6.01
CA GLN A 245 -7.71 7.04 -5.40
C GLN A 245 -7.30 8.46 -5.03
N GLN A 246 -8.30 9.33 -4.93
CA GLN A 246 -8.12 10.73 -4.58
C GLN A 246 -8.04 10.90 -3.06
N ALA A 247 -7.29 11.91 -2.62
CA ALA A 247 -7.38 12.43 -1.26
C ALA A 247 -8.22 13.71 -1.31
N TRP A 248 -9.26 13.79 -0.50
CA TRP A 248 -10.20 14.88 -0.49
C TRP A 248 -9.83 15.94 0.55
N SER A 249 -10.10 17.19 0.21
CA SER A 249 -9.98 18.32 1.12
C SER A 249 -11.11 19.33 0.90
N PRO A 250 -11.53 20.08 1.93
CA PRO A 250 -12.49 21.16 1.77
C PRO A 250 -12.02 22.21 0.76
N VAL A 251 -12.97 22.84 0.05
CA VAL A 251 -12.65 23.93 -0.89
C VAL A 251 -12.42 25.24 -0.14
N ASP A 252 -13.15 25.52 0.94
CA ASP A 252 -12.92 26.67 1.79
C ASP A 252 -12.01 26.31 2.99
N PRO A 253 -10.86 26.97 3.18
CA PRO A 253 -9.99 26.78 4.35
C PRO A 253 -10.66 27.03 5.70
N SER A 254 -11.81 27.72 5.71
CA SER A 254 -12.60 27.91 6.92
C SER A 254 -13.26 26.61 7.43
N GLU A 255 -13.44 25.62 6.56
CA GLU A 255 -14.04 24.32 6.92
C GLU A 255 -13.04 23.39 7.61
N GLY A 256 -11.74 23.67 7.54
CA GLY A 256 -10.71 22.90 8.25
C GLY A 256 -9.51 22.50 7.38
N PRO A 257 -8.65 21.60 7.89
CA PRO A 257 -7.57 21.01 7.12
C PRO A 257 -8.12 19.93 6.16
N SER A 258 -7.24 19.24 5.44
CA SER A 258 -7.63 18.03 4.71
C SER A 258 -8.23 16.98 5.66
N LEU A 259 -9.02 16.06 5.11
CA LEU A 259 -9.68 15.00 5.89
C LEU A 259 -8.69 14.10 6.61
N PHE A 260 -7.64 13.68 5.88
CA PHE A 260 -6.59 12.87 6.46
C PHE A 260 -5.79 13.67 7.49
N GLY A 261 -5.43 14.93 7.19
CA GLY A 261 -4.74 15.80 8.13
C GLY A 261 -5.54 16.00 9.42
N GLN A 262 -6.85 16.21 9.32
CA GLN A 262 -7.75 16.31 10.47
C GLN A 262 -7.75 15.01 11.28
N ALA A 263 -7.99 13.87 10.63
CA ALA A 263 -8.03 12.57 11.30
C ALA A 263 -6.70 12.23 12.00
N VAL A 264 -5.57 12.48 11.34
CA VAL A 264 -4.24 12.24 11.94
C VAL A 264 -4.01 13.15 13.15
N LEU A 265 -4.30 14.45 13.03
CA LEU A 265 -4.13 15.42 14.13
C LEU A 265 -5.03 15.09 15.34
N GLU A 266 -6.29 14.74 15.10
CA GLU A 266 -7.21 14.31 16.15
C GLU A 266 -6.72 13.04 16.84
N GLY A 267 -6.27 12.04 16.07
CA GLY A 267 -5.74 10.78 16.59
C GLY A 267 -4.46 10.97 17.40
N LEU A 268 -3.51 11.78 16.91
CA LEU A 268 -2.29 12.13 17.64
C LEU A 268 -2.56 12.92 18.94
N ALA A 269 -3.67 13.67 18.99
CA ALA A 269 -4.14 14.38 20.18
C ALA A 269 -4.98 13.49 21.12
N GLY A 270 -5.20 12.21 20.79
CA GLY A 270 -5.99 11.28 21.60
C GLY A 270 -7.49 11.50 21.50
N ARG A 271 -7.99 12.03 20.37
CA ARG A 271 -9.38 12.48 20.18
C ARG A 271 -10.05 11.84 18.95
N PRO A 272 -11.40 11.88 18.89
CA PRO A 272 -12.27 11.97 20.07
C PRO A 272 -12.19 10.69 20.91
N ASP A 273 -11.96 9.53 20.29
CA ASP A 273 -12.11 8.20 20.90
C ASP A 273 -11.06 7.18 20.42
N ILE A 274 -9.94 7.62 19.86
CA ILE A 274 -8.81 6.74 19.51
C ILE A 274 -8.38 5.89 20.72
N GLU A 275 -8.08 4.62 20.45
CA GLU A 275 -7.50 3.73 21.44
C GLU A 275 -6.08 4.16 21.79
N LEU A 276 -5.77 4.21 23.09
CA LEU A 276 -4.44 4.56 23.59
C LEU A 276 -3.85 3.41 24.40
N THR A 277 -2.54 3.41 24.59
CA THR A 277 -1.85 2.45 25.46
C THR A 277 -1.24 3.18 26.65
N ALA A 278 -1.46 2.68 27.85
CA ALA A 278 -0.85 3.25 29.05
C ALA A 278 0.69 3.18 28.96
N THR A 279 1.34 4.25 29.39
CA THR A 279 2.80 4.37 29.50
C THR A 279 3.15 4.81 30.93
N GLY A 280 4.43 4.75 31.32
CA GLY A 280 4.86 5.06 32.69
C GLY A 280 4.47 6.44 33.23
N GLY A 281 4.06 7.39 32.37
CA GLY A 281 3.65 8.74 32.77
C GLY A 281 2.45 9.31 32.01
N GLY A 282 1.76 8.52 31.19
CA GLY A 282 0.68 9.01 30.33
C GLY A 282 0.15 7.95 29.39
N TYR A 283 -0.19 8.35 28.17
CA TYR A 283 -0.80 7.47 27.18
C TYR A 283 -0.11 7.59 25.83
N GLY A 284 0.36 6.48 25.27
CA GLY A 284 0.97 6.41 23.95
C GLY A 284 -0.07 6.22 22.84
N VAL A 285 0.07 6.99 21.76
CA VAL A 285 -0.61 6.75 20.48
C VAL A 285 0.25 5.79 19.68
N GLN A 286 -0.27 4.61 19.35
CA GLN A 286 0.45 3.61 18.55
C GLN A 286 0.11 3.73 17.08
N LEU A 287 1.05 3.37 16.20
CA LEU A 287 0.85 3.48 14.75
C LEU A 287 -0.35 2.67 14.25
N GLY A 288 -0.50 1.41 14.64
CA GLY A 288 -1.65 0.59 14.23
C GLY A 288 -2.99 1.20 14.67
N LYS A 289 -3.04 1.71 15.91
CA LYS A 289 -4.22 2.40 16.46
C LYS A 289 -4.53 3.71 15.73
N LEU A 290 -3.51 4.49 15.37
CA LEU A 290 -3.67 5.70 14.58
C LEU A 290 -4.16 5.39 13.16
N HIS A 291 -3.63 4.35 12.52
CA HIS A 291 -4.06 3.92 11.19
C HIS A 291 -5.54 3.51 11.18
N GLY A 292 -5.94 2.59 12.06
CA GLY A 292 -7.34 2.17 12.18
C GLY A 292 -8.28 3.34 12.50
N PHE A 293 -7.88 4.21 13.45
CA PHE A 293 -8.63 5.42 13.75
C PHE A 293 -8.77 6.35 12.55
N ALA A 294 -7.69 6.60 11.80
CA ALA A 294 -7.72 7.50 10.65
C ALA A 294 -8.62 6.96 9.53
N MET A 295 -8.64 5.64 9.30
CA MET A 295 -9.53 5.01 8.32
C MET A 295 -11.00 5.31 8.62
N GLU A 296 -11.41 5.10 9.87
CA GLU A 296 -12.79 5.34 10.32
C GLU A 296 -13.11 6.83 10.32
N ARG A 297 -12.19 7.65 10.84
CA ARG A 297 -12.42 9.06 11.05
C ARG A 297 -12.57 9.81 9.72
N VAL A 298 -11.79 9.45 8.71
CA VAL A 298 -11.95 10.01 7.35
C VAL A 298 -13.35 9.70 6.80
N VAL A 299 -13.87 8.49 6.98
CA VAL A 299 -15.23 8.14 6.53
C VAL A 299 -16.30 8.95 7.27
N GLN A 300 -16.16 9.14 8.57
CA GLN A 300 -17.07 9.99 9.34
C GLN A 300 -17.05 11.44 8.87
N ILE A 301 -15.86 12.00 8.60
CA ILE A 301 -15.74 13.38 8.11
C ILE A 301 -16.36 13.48 6.71
N LEU A 302 -16.13 12.51 5.82
CA LEU A 302 -16.79 12.47 4.49
C LEU A 302 -18.32 12.51 4.61
N GLN A 303 -18.90 11.75 5.56
CA GLN A 303 -20.35 11.78 5.82
C GLN A 303 -20.81 13.14 6.34
N GLN A 304 -20.04 13.79 7.20
CA GLN A 304 -20.34 15.15 7.70
C GLN A 304 -20.37 16.19 6.58
N HIS A 305 -19.53 16.02 5.55
CA HIS A 305 -19.53 16.86 4.35
C HIS A 305 -20.50 16.38 3.24
N GLY A 306 -21.26 15.30 3.47
CA GLY A 306 -22.16 14.74 2.46
C GLY A 306 -21.44 14.22 1.20
N ALA A 307 -20.14 13.90 1.31
CA ALA A 307 -19.30 13.49 0.20
C ALA A 307 -19.43 11.97 -0.05
N SER A 308 -19.68 11.59 -1.30
CA SER A 308 -19.83 10.18 -1.73
C SER A 308 -18.51 9.53 -2.18
N VAL A 309 -17.38 10.24 -2.10
CA VAL A 309 -16.07 9.72 -2.52
C VAL A 309 -15.55 8.65 -1.56
N ARG A 310 -14.65 7.78 -2.04
CA ARG A 310 -13.90 6.83 -1.22
C ARG A 310 -12.50 7.39 -0.96
N GLN A 311 -12.08 7.36 0.30
CA GLN A 311 -10.74 7.75 0.72
C GLN A 311 -10.25 6.82 1.85
N PRO A 312 -9.93 5.55 1.54
CA PRO A 312 -9.41 4.60 2.50
C PRO A 312 -7.94 4.94 2.83
N VAL A 313 -7.66 5.23 4.09
CA VAL A 313 -6.29 5.45 4.57
C VAL A 313 -5.51 4.14 4.52
N THR A 314 -4.29 4.15 3.96
CA THR A 314 -3.48 2.93 3.79
C THR A 314 -2.12 3.04 4.45
N LEU A 315 -1.63 1.91 4.95
CA LEU A 315 -0.31 1.78 5.57
C LEU A 315 0.62 0.98 4.65
N GLY A 316 1.78 1.57 4.34
CA GLY A 316 2.85 0.96 3.57
C GLY A 316 4.18 0.95 4.31
N GLY A 317 5.20 0.37 3.68
CA GLY A 317 6.53 0.16 4.26
C GLY A 317 6.58 -1.00 5.28
N PRO A 318 7.78 -1.47 5.65
CA PRO A 318 7.93 -2.49 6.68
C PRO A 318 7.65 -1.89 8.06
N VAL A 319 6.71 -2.51 8.77
CA VAL A 319 6.40 -2.20 10.17
C VAL A 319 6.86 -3.41 10.98
N ALA A 320 7.84 -3.25 11.88
CA ALA A 320 8.18 -4.36 12.77
C ALA A 320 7.00 -4.68 13.68
N HIS A 321 6.85 -5.95 14.05
CA HIS A 321 5.84 -6.37 15.01
C HIS A 321 6.07 -5.64 16.31
N GLY A 322 5.13 -4.79 16.66
CA GLY A 322 5.27 -4.02 17.88
C GLY A 322 4.39 -2.79 17.90
N GLN A 323 4.03 -2.47 19.12
CA GLN A 323 3.33 -1.28 19.50
C GLN A 323 4.27 -0.06 19.43
N VAL A 324 4.59 0.41 18.21
CA VAL A 324 5.44 1.60 18.05
C VAL A 324 4.65 2.84 18.44
N THR A 325 5.04 3.44 19.56
CA THR A 325 4.47 4.70 20.05
C THR A 325 4.94 5.86 19.17
N LEU A 326 3.98 6.59 18.60
CA LEU A 326 4.22 7.77 17.79
C LEU A 326 4.43 9.02 18.64
N THR A 327 3.58 9.21 19.65
CA THR A 327 3.67 10.29 20.63
C THR A 327 3.06 9.81 21.95
N GLU A 328 3.46 10.44 23.04
CA GLU A 328 2.82 10.32 24.34
C GLU A 328 1.91 11.52 24.61
N ILE A 329 0.84 11.28 25.33
CA ILE A 329 -0.12 12.27 25.79
C ILE A 329 -0.07 12.26 27.32
N PRO A 330 0.34 13.37 27.96
CA PRO A 330 0.32 13.47 29.42
C PRO A 330 -1.08 13.18 29.97
N GLY A 331 -1.16 12.48 31.11
CA GLY A 331 -2.47 12.16 31.72
C GLY A 331 -3.33 13.40 32.01
N SER A 332 -2.71 14.53 32.36
CA SER A 332 -3.40 15.82 32.56
C SER A 332 -3.95 16.40 31.26
N ALA A 333 -3.20 16.32 30.16
CA ALA A 333 -3.65 16.76 28.84
C ALA A 333 -4.80 15.87 28.34
N LEU A 334 -4.71 14.56 28.57
CA LEU A 334 -5.80 13.64 28.25
C LEU A 334 -7.04 13.91 29.11
N ALA A 335 -6.88 14.18 30.41
CA ALA A 335 -7.99 14.51 31.32
C ALA A 335 -8.79 15.73 30.85
N ALA A 336 -8.13 16.71 30.25
CA ALA A 336 -8.78 17.91 29.74
C ALA A 336 -9.72 17.63 28.55
N VAL A 337 -9.53 16.51 27.86
CA VAL A 337 -10.28 16.17 26.65
C VAL A 337 -11.18 14.95 26.82
N ARG A 338 -10.71 13.96 27.60
CA ARG A 338 -11.39 12.69 27.90
C ARG A 338 -11.38 12.44 29.41
N PRO A 339 -12.15 13.23 30.19
CA PRO A 339 -12.16 13.14 31.66
C PRO A 339 -12.70 11.80 32.18
N ASP A 340 -13.48 11.09 31.37
CA ASP A 340 -14.05 9.77 31.63
C ASP A 340 -12.96 8.69 31.80
N LEU A 341 -11.92 8.71 30.97
CA LEU A 341 -10.83 7.72 31.03
C LEU A 341 -9.96 7.86 32.26
N VAL A 342 -9.73 9.10 32.69
CA VAL A 342 -8.82 9.38 33.79
C VAL A 342 -9.43 8.98 35.14
N ARG A 343 -10.76 9.05 35.27
CA ARG A 343 -11.46 8.54 36.48
C ARG A 343 -11.25 7.04 36.65
N GLY A 344 -11.37 6.25 35.58
CA GLY A 344 -11.17 4.81 35.62
C GLY A 344 -9.76 4.39 36.04
N ALA A 345 -8.72 5.12 35.60
CA ALA A 345 -7.33 4.84 35.98
C ALA A 345 -7.02 5.13 37.46
N ILE A 346 -7.61 6.19 38.02
CA ILE A 346 -7.44 6.55 39.45
C ILE A 346 -8.06 5.50 40.37
N ASP A 347 -9.18 4.90 39.97
CA ASP A 347 -9.83 3.85 40.75
C ASP A 347 -9.01 2.55 40.78
N ILE A 348 -8.29 2.23 39.70
CA ILE A 348 -7.32 1.11 39.64
C ILE A 348 -6.12 1.38 40.55
N ALA A 349 -5.56 2.59 40.52
CA ALA A 349 -4.40 2.95 41.33
C ALA A 349 -4.69 2.94 42.85
N LYS A 350 -5.95 3.06 43.26
CA LYS A 350 -6.38 3.00 44.67
C LYS A 350 -6.58 1.58 45.21
N GLY A 351 -6.19 0.54 44.46
CA GLY A 351 -6.26 -0.84 44.93
C GLY A 351 -7.69 -1.36 45.13
N MET A 352 -8.69 -0.70 44.53
CA MET A 352 -10.02 -1.28 44.48
C MET A 352 -10.00 -2.48 43.53
N PRO A 353 -10.43 -3.68 43.97
CA PRO A 353 -10.43 -4.86 43.12
C PRO A 353 -11.43 -4.67 41.98
N THR A 354 -10.93 -4.29 40.81
CA THR A 354 -11.71 -4.28 39.59
C THR A 354 -11.94 -5.73 39.15
N LYS A 355 -13.01 -6.36 39.63
CA LYS A 355 -13.56 -7.57 39.03
C LYS A 355 -14.18 -7.20 37.68
N GLY A 356 -13.36 -7.05 36.66
CA GLY A 356 -13.80 -6.79 35.28
C GLY A 356 -12.66 -7.01 34.30
N PRO A 357 -12.95 -7.48 33.07
CA PRO A 357 -11.94 -7.63 32.02
C PRO A 357 -11.26 -6.28 31.80
N GLY A 358 -9.96 -6.28 31.49
CA GLY A 358 -9.15 -5.08 31.32
C GLY A 358 -9.91 -3.97 30.61
N PHE A 359 -9.92 -2.77 31.22
CA PHE A 359 -10.62 -1.59 30.73
C PHE A 359 -10.00 -1.11 29.41
N THR A 360 -10.34 -1.78 28.32
CA THR A 360 -10.26 -1.22 26.97
C THR A 360 -11.49 -0.35 26.81
N VAL A 361 -11.38 0.96 27.06
CA VAL A 361 -12.47 1.91 26.79
C VAL A 361 -12.62 2.20 25.29
N ALA A 362 -11.96 1.41 24.44
CA ALA A 362 -12.08 1.49 23.00
C ALA A 362 -13.07 0.45 22.50
N ARG A 363 -13.89 0.82 21.51
CA ARG A 363 -14.62 -0.15 20.68
C ARG A 363 -13.60 -1.14 20.11
N ALA A 364 -13.85 -2.44 20.25
CA ALA A 364 -12.97 -3.47 19.69
C ALA A 364 -12.78 -3.21 18.18
N ALA A 365 -11.55 -3.21 17.68
CA ALA A 365 -11.23 -2.94 16.28
C ALA A 365 -12.04 -3.79 15.29
N THR A 366 -12.43 -5.01 15.69
CA THR A 366 -13.31 -5.89 14.91
C THR A 366 -14.70 -5.29 14.67
N VAL A 367 -15.28 -4.61 15.67
CA VAL A 367 -16.58 -3.93 15.53
C VAL A 367 -16.46 -2.78 14.54
N ARG A 368 -15.36 -2.02 14.64
CA ARG A 368 -15.16 -0.84 13.81
C ARG A 368 -14.91 -1.18 12.34
N GLY A 369 -14.14 -2.23 12.07
CA GLY A 369 -13.96 -2.75 10.71
C GLY A 369 -15.29 -3.20 10.07
N LEU A 370 -16.16 -3.86 10.85
CA LEU A 370 -17.50 -4.26 10.36
C LEU A 370 -18.42 -3.06 10.12
N GLU A 371 -18.39 -2.04 10.99
CA GLU A 371 -19.12 -0.79 10.78
C GLU A 371 -18.63 -0.08 9.52
N LEU A 372 -17.32 0.03 9.32
CA LEU A 372 -16.74 0.62 8.11
C LEU A 372 -17.16 -0.16 6.85
N GLU A 373 -17.14 -1.49 6.89
CA GLU A 373 -17.65 -2.34 5.82
C GLU A 373 -19.12 -2.05 5.52
N ASN A 374 -19.97 -1.97 6.56
CA ASN A 374 -21.38 -1.67 6.41
C ASN A 374 -21.58 -0.29 5.80
N LEU A 375 -20.86 0.74 6.26
CA LEU A 375 -20.92 2.09 5.71
C LEU A 375 -20.50 2.12 4.23
N LEU A 376 -19.51 1.33 3.84
CA LEU A 376 -19.09 1.20 2.45
C LEU A 376 -20.09 0.40 1.61
N ALA A 377 -20.80 -0.57 2.21
CA ALA A 377 -21.82 -1.39 1.57
C ALA A 377 -23.16 -0.66 1.40
N GLU A 378 -23.54 0.20 2.36
CA GLU A 378 -24.76 1.03 2.33
C GLU A 378 -24.82 1.96 1.10
N ARG A 379 -23.68 2.23 0.47
CA ARG A 379 -23.62 2.97 -0.80
C ARG A 379 -24.22 2.20 -1.98
N LEU A 380 -24.27 0.88 -1.93
CA LEU A 380 -24.83 0.02 -2.98
C LEU A 380 -26.28 -0.31 -2.62
N THR A 381 -27.18 0.61 -2.96
CA THR A 381 -28.60 0.59 -2.61
C THR A 381 -29.41 -0.43 -3.41
N VAL A 382 -28.92 -0.84 -4.58
CA VAL A 382 -29.61 -1.79 -5.48
C VAL A 382 -28.81 -3.08 -5.54
N SER A 383 -29.48 -4.23 -5.30
CA SER A 383 -28.91 -5.57 -5.45
C SER A 383 -29.81 -6.42 -6.34
N ARG A 384 -29.24 -6.96 -7.43
CA ARG A 384 -29.96 -7.76 -8.43
C ARG A 384 -29.24 -9.11 -8.61
N PRO A 385 -29.85 -10.24 -8.18
CA PRO A 385 -29.35 -11.55 -8.57
C PRO A 385 -29.60 -11.76 -10.06
N LEU A 386 -28.68 -12.43 -10.73
CA LEU A 386 -28.81 -12.78 -12.14
C LEU A 386 -29.25 -14.23 -12.30
N PRO A 387 -30.05 -14.55 -13.34
CA PRO A 387 -30.31 -15.94 -13.73
C PRO A 387 -29.02 -16.74 -13.89
N THR A 388 -29.06 -18.00 -13.49
CA THR A 388 -27.93 -18.93 -13.69
C THR A 388 -27.64 -19.10 -15.17
N GLY A 389 -26.35 -19.15 -15.54
CA GLY A 389 -25.94 -19.37 -16.92
C GLY A 389 -25.78 -18.10 -17.77
N ILE A 390 -25.97 -16.90 -17.20
CA ILE A 390 -25.57 -15.66 -17.88
C ILE A 390 -24.04 -15.59 -17.89
N GLY A 391 -23.47 -15.96 -19.03
CA GLY A 391 -22.05 -15.86 -19.29
C GLY A 391 -21.60 -14.42 -19.47
N VAL A 392 -20.33 -14.13 -19.16
CA VAL A 392 -19.67 -12.93 -19.69
C VAL A 392 -19.47 -13.18 -21.18
N THR A 393 -20.15 -12.41 -22.02
CA THR A 393 -20.26 -12.67 -23.46
C THR A 393 -18.89 -12.73 -24.14
N THR A 394 -18.70 -13.76 -24.97
CA THR A 394 -17.52 -13.97 -25.81
C THR A 394 -17.82 -13.58 -27.25
N SER A 395 -18.28 -12.35 -27.51
CA SER A 395 -18.47 -11.91 -28.89
C SER A 395 -17.10 -11.56 -29.50
N ALA A 396 -16.39 -12.59 -29.97
CA ALA A 396 -15.13 -12.44 -30.70
C ALA A 396 -15.34 -12.02 -32.17
N ALA A 397 -16.57 -12.15 -32.68
CA ALA A 397 -16.95 -11.78 -34.03
C ALA A 397 -18.34 -11.17 -33.98
N GLY A 398 -18.49 -9.89 -34.36
CA GLY A 398 -19.74 -9.13 -34.35
C GLY A 398 -20.81 -9.61 -35.33
N LEU A 399 -21.02 -10.93 -35.44
CA LEU A 399 -21.93 -11.60 -36.37
C LEU A 399 -22.83 -12.67 -35.69
N GLY A 400 -22.74 -12.87 -34.38
CA GLY A 400 -23.68 -13.71 -33.63
C GLY A 400 -24.96 -12.96 -33.27
N GLU A 401 -26.11 -13.63 -33.30
CA GLU A 401 -27.36 -13.05 -32.80
C GLU A 401 -27.19 -12.59 -31.34
N PRO A 402 -27.72 -11.42 -30.95
CA PRO A 402 -27.58 -10.91 -29.60
C PRO A 402 -28.18 -11.91 -28.61
N VAL A 403 -27.32 -12.47 -27.74
CA VAL A 403 -27.73 -13.18 -26.53
C VAL A 403 -28.78 -12.34 -25.81
N GLU A 404 -29.84 -12.97 -25.29
CA GLU A 404 -30.94 -12.31 -24.54
C GLU A 404 -30.41 -11.10 -23.77
N THR A 405 -30.76 -9.91 -24.27
CA THR A 405 -30.16 -8.67 -23.80
C THR A 405 -30.47 -8.52 -22.32
N LEU A 406 -29.45 -8.60 -21.47
CA LEU A 406 -29.53 -8.21 -20.07
C LEU A 406 -30.25 -6.86 -20.00
N ASP A 407 -31.34 -6.81 -19.23
CA ASP A 407 -32.12 -5.59 -19.05
C ASP A 407 -31.21 -4.47 -18.50
N SER A 408 -31.34 -3.27 -19.06
CA SER A 408 -30.63 -2.08 -18.57
C SER A 408 -30.91 -1.79 -17.10
N SER A 409 -32.02 -2.31 -16.55
CA SER A 409 -32.34 -2.23 -15.12
C SER A 409 -31.32 -2.90 -14.19
N VAL A 410 -30.57 -3.90 -14.68
CA VAL A 410 -29.52 -4.60 -13.92
C VAL A 410 -28.41 -3.63 -13.52
N PHE A 411 -27.82 -2.94 -14.51
CA PHE A 411 -26.77 -1.96 -14.26
C PHE A 411 -27.32 -0.53 -14.06
N GLY A 412 -28.63 -0.33 -14.19
CA GLY A 412 -29.27 0.98 -14.04
C GLY A 412 -28.99 1.97 -15.18
N SER A 413 -28.27 1.54 -16.22
CA SER A 413 -27.92 2.36 -17.37
C SER A 413 -27.68 1.47 -18.58
N GLU A 414 -28.32 1.78 -19.70
CA GLU A 414 -28.12 1.08 -20.97
C GLU A 414 -26.64 1.15 -21.43
N THR A 415 -26.02 2.32 -21.28
CA THR A 415 -24.61 2.52 -21.60
C THR A 415 -23.71 1.56 -20.82
N ILE A 416 -23.96 1.41 -19.52
CA ILE A 416 -23.14 0.55 -18.66
C ILE A 416 -23.42 -0.92 -18.93
N THR A 417 -24.68 -1.29 -19.12
CA THR A 417 -25.03 -2.66 -19.56
C THR A 417 -24.28 -3.01 -20.84
N ARG A 418 -24.27 -2.12 -21.84
CA ARG A 418 -23.55 -2.34 -23.11
C ARG A 418 -22.05 -2.51 -22.92
N VAL A 419 -21.44 -1.77 -22.01
CA VAL A 419 -20.02 -1.93 -21.66
C VAL A 419 -19.74 -3.35 -21.15
N TRP A 420 -20.61 -3.88 -20.27
CA TRP A 420 -20.44 -5.23 -19.72
C TRP A 420 -20.83 -6.36 -20.68
N THR A 421 -21.81 -6.16 -21.57
CA THR A 421 -22.35 -7.24 -22.41
C THR A 421 -21.91 -7.20 -23.87
N GLY A 422 -21.54 -6.03 -24.38
CA GLY A 422 -21.12 -5.85 -25.77
C GLY A 422 -19.63 -5.54 -25.92
N GLN A 423 -19.00 -4.99 -24.87
CA GLN A 423 -17.61 -4.52 -24.92
C GLN A 423 -16.66 -5.27 -23.99
N SER A 424 -17.14 -6.34 -23.35
CA SER A 424 -16.29 -7.22 -22.56
C SER A 424 -15.74 -8.36 -23.42
N ARG A 425 -14.52 -8.77 -23.10
CA ARG A 425 -13.86 -9.94 -23.68
C ARG A 425 -13.26 -10.74 -22.56
N LEU A 426 -13.48 -12.04 -22.60
CA LEU A 426 -12.96 -12.96 -21.61
C LEU A 426 -12.09 -13.99 -22.31
N LEU A 427 -10.88 -14.21 -21.81
CA LEU A 427 -9.93 -15.18 -22.36
C LEU A 427 -9.38 -16.08 -21.25
N CYS A 428 -9.21 -17.37 -21.52
CA CYS A 428 -8.44 -18.30 -20.70
C CYS A 428 -6.96 -17.91 -20.75
N LEU A 429 -6.29 -17.75 -19.61
CA LEU A 429 -4.88 -17.33 -19.57
C LEU A 429 -3.91 -18.42 -20.05
N SER A 430 -4.33 -19.69 -20.03
CA SER A 430 -3.49 -20.81 -20.47
C SER A 430 -3.41 -20.91 -21.99
N GLU A 431 -4.50 -20.58 -22.69
CA GLU A 431 -4.65 -20.79 -24.14
C GLU A 431 -4.82 -19.48 -24.92
N ARG A 432 -5.16 -18.37 -24.25
CA ARG A 432 -5.56 -17.08 -24.84
C ARG A 432 -6.75 -17.21 -25.79
N THR A 433 -7.63 -18.17 -25.52
CA THR A 433 -8.88 -18.43 -26.24
C THR A 433 -10.07 -18.01 -25.38
N PRO A 434 -11.22 -17.66 -25.98
CA PRO A 434 -12.45 -17.46 -25.22
C PRO A 434 -12.83 -18.74 -24.47
N PRO A 435 -13.29 -18.65 -23.21
CA PRO A 435 -13.77 -19.80 -22.47
C PRO A 435 -15.08 -20.34 -23.08
N ASN A 436 -15.42 -21.59 -22.77
CA ASN A 436 -16.75 -22.11 -23.04
C ASN A 436 -17.79 -21.34 -22.22
N GLU A 437 -19.00 -21.12 -22.77
CA GLU A 437 -20.04 -20.25 -22.18
C GLU A 437 -20.39 -20.56 -20.72
N THR A 438 -20.17 -21.79 -20.25
CA THR A 438 -20.47 -22.22 -18.89
C THR A 438 -19.35 -21.93 -17.87
N GLN A 439 -18.16 -21.51 -18.31
CA GLN A 439 -16.99 -21.42 -17.43
C GLN A 439 -16.94 -20.15 -16.59
N ILE A 440 -17.53 -19.03 -17.02
CA ILE A 440 -17.66 -17.83 -16.17
C ILE A 440 -19.09 -17.33 -16.19
N GLN A 441 -19.68 -17.20 -15.01
CA GLN A 441 -21.07 -16.76 -14.83
C GLN A 441 -21.16 -15.51 -13.97
N LEU A 442 -21.97 -14.55 -14.39
CA LEU A 442 -22.36 -13.42 -13.57
C LEU A 442 -23.41 -13.87 -12.56
N GLU A 443 -23.13 -13.74 -11.25
CA GLU A 443 -24.07 -14.18 -10.20
C GLU A 443 -24.97 -13.03 -9.70
N ARG A 444 -24.39 -11.83 -9.55
CA ARG A 444 -25.07 -10.70 -8.91
C ARG A 444 -24.44 -9.37 -9.33
N VAL A 445 -25.28 -8.35 -9.49
CA VAL A 445 -24.86 -6.95 -9.64
C VAL A 445 -25.43 -6.13 -8.48
N GLU A 446 -24.56 -5.43 -7.77
CA GLU A 446 -24.90 -4.44 -6.75
C GLU A 446 -24.43 -3.07 -7.24
N ARG A 447 -25.23 -2.02 -7.04
CA ARG A 447 -24.90 -0.67 -7.51
C ARG A 447 -25.50 0.41 -6.64
N ASP A 448 -24.96 1.61 -6.75
CA ASP A 448 -25.64 2.81 -6.25
C ASP A 448 -26.81 3.23 -7.15
N ASP A 449 -27.69 4.09 -6.64
CA ASP A 449 -28.86 4.58 -7.37
C ASP A 449 -28.46 5.35 -8.64
N ALA A 450 -27.33 6.06 -8.59
CA ALA A 450 -26.79 6.86 -9.69
C ALA A 450 -26.09 6.02 -10.77
N ALA A 451 -25.95 4.71 -10.59
CA ALA A 451 -25.22 3.82 -11.48
C ALA A 451 -23.78 4.31 -11.75
N ARG A 452 -23.10 4.83 -10.71
CA ARG A 452 -21.70 5.26 -10.75
C ARG A 452 -20.77 4.26 -10.09
N SER A 453 -21.26 3.54 -9.09
CA SER A 453 -20.47 2.55 -8.34
C SER A 453 -21.10 1.17 -8.50
N PHE A 454 -20.30 0.16 -8.81
CA PHE A 454 -20.76 -1.21 -9.06
C PHE A 454 -19.94 -2.21 -8.28
N ARG A 455 -20.60 -3.30 -7.91
CA ARG A 455 -19.99 -4.55 -7.49
C ARG A 455 -20.64 -5.70 -8.25
N VAL A 456 -19.82 -6.42 -9.01
CA VAL A 456 -20.24 -7.58 -9.80
C VAL A 456 -19.65 -8.84 -9.17
N SER A 457 -20.49 -9.79 -8.81
CA SER A 457 -20.07 -11.12 -8.36
C SER A 457 -19.98 -12.05 -9.55
N VAL A 458 -18.83 -12.70 -9.71
CA VAL A 458 -18.52 -13.55 -10.86
C VAL A 458 -18.08 -14.91 -10.36
N ASN A 459 -18.62 -15.99 -10.91
CA ASN A 459 -18.21 -17.36 -10.62
C ASN A 459 -17.40 -17.92 -11.78
N GLY A 460 -16.12 -18.20 -11.56
CA GLY A 460 -15.25 -18.82 -12.56
C GLY A 460 -14.99 -20.29 -12.25
N ALA A 461 -15.08 -21.13 -13.27
CA ALA A 461 -14.68 -22.52 -13.23
C ALA A 461 -13.15 -22.65 -13.10
N ALA A 462 -12.71 -23.87 -12.80
CA ALA A 462 -11.28 -24.21 -12.77
C ALA A 462 -10.62 -23.98 -14.14
N GLU A 463 -9.52 -23.22 -14.15
CA GLU A 463 -8.66 -22.99 -15.31
C GLU A 463 -7.20 -23.01 -14.80
N PRO A 464 -6.22 -23.63 -15.49
CA PRO A 464 -4.88 -23.84 -14.94
C PRO A 464 -4.14 -22.57 -14.46
N ARG A 465 -4.45 -21.40 -15.00
CA ARG A 465 -3.90 -20.08 -14.68
C ARG A 465 -4.96 -19.09 -14.19
N GLY A 466 -6.12 -19.07 -14.82
CA GLY A 466 -7.20 -18.11 -14.63
C GLY A 466 -7.69 -17.52 -15.93
N TYR A 467 -8.26 -16.31 -15.80
CA TYR A 467 -8.90 -15.61 -16.90
C TYR A 467 -8.38 -14.19 -17.02
N TRP A 468 -8.40 -13.67 -18.25
CA TRP A 468 -8.25 -12.25 -18.57
C TRP A 468 -9.62 -11.69 -18.91
N LEU A 469 -10.13 -10.80 -18.05
CA LEU A 469 -11.34 -10.04 -18.34
C LEU A 469 -10.95 -8.65 -18.83
N GLN A 470 -11.21 -8.39 -20.10
CA GLN A 470 -11.09 -7.08 -20.70
C GLN A 470 -12.47 -6.42 -20.83
N VAL A 471 -12.53 -5.11 -20.61
CA VAL A 471 -13.74 -4.31 -20.83
C VAL A 471 -13.37 -3.01 -21.53
N GLY A 472 -14.11 -2.66 -22.59
CA GLY A 472 -13.91 -1.43 -23.38
C GLY A 472 -13.45 -1.69 -24.82
N GLU A 473 -13.89 -0.85 -25.74
CA GLU A 473 -13.70 -1.05 -27.20
C GLU A 473 -12.40 -0.47 -27.77
N THR A 474 -11.92 0.66 -27.24
CA THR A 474 -10.74 1.36 -27.78
C THR A 474 -9.56 1.27 -26.83
N ALA A 475 -8.34 1.43 -27.34
CA ALA A 475 -7.13 1.38 -26.53
C ALA A 475 -7.15 2.40 -25.38
N GLU A 476 -7.78 3.55 -25.59
CA GLU A 476 -7.88 4.62 -24.58
C GLU A 476 -8.82 4.27 -23.42
N ILE A 477 -9.79 3.39 -23.64
CA ILE A 477 -10.83 3.02 -22.65
C ILE A 477 -10.75 1.57 -22.19
N ALA A 478 -9.84 0.77 -22.77
CA ALA A 478 -9.69 -0.63 -22.44
C ALA A 478 -9.17 -0.79 -21.01
N HIS A 479 -9.86 -1.63 -20.24
CA HIS A 479 -9.48 -2.09 -18.92
C HIS A 479 -9.28 -3.60 -18.96
N GLY A 480 -8.33 -4.11 -18.20
CA GLY A 480 -7.96 -5.52 -18.15
C GLY A 480 -7.82 -5.97 -16.71
N LEU A 481 -8.42 -7.11 -16.36
CA LEU A 481 -8.33 -7.73 -15.05
C LEU A 481 -7.79 -9.14 -15.19
N VAL A 482 -6.78 -9.45 -14.39
CA VAL A 482 -6.33 -10.83 -14.18
C VAL A 482 -7.22 -11.47 -13.11
N LEU A 483 -7.83 -12.61 -13.43
CA LEU A 483 -8.71 -13.37 -12.53
C LEU A 483 -8.12 -14.76 -12.32
N PRO A 484 -7.14 -14.94 -11.41
CA PRO A 484 -6.43 -16.20 -11.24
C PRO A 484 -7.33 -17.27 -10.62
N SER A 485 -7.26 -18.49 -11.14
CA SER A 485 -8.01 -19.64 -10.62
C SER A 485 -7.12 -20.84 -10.26
N LEU A 486 -5.99 -21.03 -10.95
CA LEU A 486 -4.96 -22.03 -10.64
C LEU A 486 -5.50 -23.47 -10.46
N GLY A 487 -6.47 -23.84 -11.30
CA GLY A 487 -7.12 -25.16 -11.28
C GLY A 487 -8.28 -25.28 -10.29
N GLU A 488 -8.68 -24.20 -9.62
CA GLU A 488 -9.79 -24.19 -8.67
C GLU A 488 -10.99 -23.39 -9.21
N ALA A 489 -12.21 -23.73 -8.80
CA ALA A 489 -13.35 -22.86 -9.03
C ALA A 489 -13.29 -21.68 -8.05
N VAL A 490 -13.38 -20.45 -8.58
CA VAL A 490 -13.18 -19.22 -7.79
C VAL A 490 -14.33 -18.26 -8.03
N ARG A 491 -14.90 -17.74 -6.94
CA ARG A 491 -15.82 -16.61 -6.98
C ARG A 491 -15.05 -15.30 -6.80
N TYR A 492 -15.19 -14.41 -7.77
CA TYR A 492 -14.59 -13.08 -7.78
C TYR A 492 -15.62 -12.02 -7.39
N ARG A 493 -15.12 -10.94 -6.79
CA ARG A 493 -15.83 -9.69 -6.58
C ARG A 493 -15.11 -8.61 -7.37
N ILE A 494 -15.78 -8.06 -8.39
CA ILE A 494 -15.27 -6.98 -9.22
C ILE A 494 -15.95 -5.69 -8.79
N GLU A 495 -15.18 -4.68 -8.40
CA GLU A 495 -15.68 -3.35 -8.06
C GLU A 495 -15.28 -2.34 -9.14
N ALA A 496 -16.23 -1.52 -9.56
CA ALA A 496 -16.03 -0.51 -10.60
C ALA A 496 -16.59 0.85 -10.17
N GLU A 497 -15.90 1.92 -10.56
CA GLU A 497 -16.40 3.29 -10.51
C GLU A 497 -16.42 3.87 -11.93
N MET A 498 -17.58 4.36 -12.36
CA MET A 498 -17.80 4.93 -13.67
C MET A 498 -17.69 6.45 -13.63
N VAL A 499 -16.96 7.00 -14.59
CA VAL A 499 -16.90 8.43 -14.86
C VAL A 499 -17.63 8.69 -16.17
N VAL A 500 -18.62 9.57 -16.13
CA VAL A 500 -19.34 10.03 -17.32
C VAL A 500 -18.86 11.44 -17.63
N ALA A 501 -18.08 11.58 -18.70
CA ALA A 501 -17.59 12.85 -19.20
C ALA A 501 -18.02 13.03 -20.64
N GLN A 502 -18.60 14.19 -20.98
CA GLN A 502 -19.04 14.50 -22.35
C GLN A 502 -19.98 13.45 -22.97
N GLY A 503 -20.79 12.79 -22.14
CA GLY A 503 -21.72 11.73 -22.58
C GLY A 503 -21.08 10.36 -22.80
N GLN A 504 -19.76 10.22 -22.63
CA GLN A 504 -19.06 8.94 -22.70
C GLN A 504 -18.82 8.39 -21.29
N ALA A 505 -19.28 7.15 -21.06
CA ALA A 505 -19.01 6.42 -19.83
C ALA A 505 -17.68 5.68 -19.96
N SER A 506 -16.83 5.82 -18.94
CA SER A 506 -15.55 5.11 -18.83
C SER A 506 -15.38 4.62 -17.39
N PHE A 507 -14.56 3.59 -17.18
CA PHE A 507 -14.17 3.24 -15.82
C PHE A 507 -13.13 4.24 -15.34
N GLY A 508 -13.43 4.95 -14.25
CA GLY A 508 -12.40 5.64 -13.47
C GLY A 508 -11.64 4.68 -12.58
N ARG A 509 -12.28 3.55 -12.20
CA ARG A 509 -11.67 2.47 -11.43
C ARG A 509 -12.28 1.13 -11.81
N LEU A 510 -11.44 0.11 -11.91
CA LEU A 510 -11.85 -1.29 -12.05
C LEU A 510 -10.89 -2.17 -11.25
N GLU A 511 -11.41 -2.87 -10.23
CA GLU A 511 -10.65 -3.71 -9.31
C GLU A 511 -11.29 -5.09 -9.18
N ALA A 512 -10.49 -6.14 -8.98
CA ALA A 512 -10.98 -7.47 -8.66
C ALA A 512 -10.40 -8.00 -7.34
N SER A 513 -11.21 -8.80 -6.64
CA SER A 513 -10.85 -9.48 -5.39
C SER A 513 -11.55 -10.83 -5.26
N LEU A 514 -11.17 -11.63 -4.27
CA LEU A 514 -11.89 -12.85 -3.91
C LEU A 514 -13.23 -12.49 -3.24
N SER A 515 -14.29 -13.20 -3.59
CA SER A 515 -15.57 -13.11 -2.87
C SER A 515 -15.50 -13.84 -1.52
N ARG A 516 -16.16 -13.30 -0.49
CA ARG A 516 -16.36 -13.99 0.80
C ARG A 516 -17.20 -15.27 0.67
N SER A 517 -17.97 -15.39 -0.40
CA SER A 517 -18.82 -16.56 -0.69
C SER A 517 -18.03 -17.76 -1.23
N ASN A 518 -16.71 -17.63 -1.41
CA ASN A 518 -15.85 -18.79 -1.60
C ASN A 518 -15.90 -19.70 -0.37
N THR A 519 -15.74 -21.01 -0.59
CA THR A 519 -15.66 -22.01 0.48
C THR A 519 -14.20 -22.35 0.78
N GLY A 520 -13.96 -23.08 1.87
CA GLY A 520 -12.62 -23.57 2.22
C GLY A 520 -11.56 -22.46 2.38
N PRO A 521 -10.29 -22.74 2.00
CA PRO A 521 -9.18 -21.80 2.13
C PRO A 521 -9.41 -20.47 1.41
N LEU A 522 -10.00 -20.47 0.21
CA LEU A 522 -10.28 -19.24 -0.56
C LEU A 522 -11.25 -18.32 0.18
N GLY A 523 -12.28 -18.86 0.83
CA GLY A 523 -13.20 -18.07 1.64
C GLY A 523 -12.54 -17.47 2.88
N GLU A 524 -11.64 -18.22 3.52
CA GLU A 524 -10.88 -17.75 4.68
C GLU A 524 -9.96 -16.60 4.31
N VAL A 525 -9.19 -16.73 3.22
CA VAL A 525 -8.28 -15.67 2.79
C VAL A 525 -8.99 -14.47 2.18
N ALA A 526 -10.19 -14.64 1.60
CA ALA A 526 -11.01 -13.52 1.15
C ALA A 526 -11.41 -12.62 2.33
N ARG A 527 -11.83 -13.22 3.45
CA ARG A 527 -12.14 -12.50 4.70
C ARG A 527 -10.90 -11.87 5.33
N LEU A 528 -9.75 -12.55 5.25
CA LEU A 528 -8.48 -11.99 5.71
C LEU A 528 -8.11 -10.74 4.90
N TRP A 529 -8.12 -10.84 3.57
CA TRP A 529 -7.81 -9.72 2.68
C TRP A 529 -8.75 -8.53 2.90
N GLU A 530 -10.05 -8.79 3.08
CA GLU A 530 -11.01 -7.73 3.37
C GLU A 530 -10.71 -7.03 4.70
N ARG A 531 -10.50 -7.79 5.79
CA ARG A 531 -10.07 -7.21 7.08
C ARG A 531 -8.77 -6.42 6.97
N TYR A 532 -7.81 -6.88 6.19
CA TYR A 532 -6.58 -6.14 5.94
C TYR A 532 -6.83 -4.80 5.23
N ARG A 533 -7.85 -4.71 4.37
CA ARG A 533 -8.24 -3.46 3.70
C ARG A 533 -9.09 -2.53 4.58
N THR A 534 -9.78 -3.06 5.59
CA THR A 534 -10.81 -2.33 6.37
C THR A 534 -10.46 -2.14 7.84
N ALA A 535 -9.40 -2.77 8.33
CA ALA A 535 -8.93 -2.64 9.71
C ALA A 535 -7.41 -2.41 9.74
N ASP A 536 -6.90 -2.05 10.93
CA ASP A 536 -5.46 -2.02 11.15
C ASP A 536 -4.85 -3.43 11.00
N VAL A 537 -3.59 -3.46 10.56
CA VAL A 537 -2.88 -4.70 10.22
C VAL A 537 -2.79 -5.65 11.41
N GLU A 538 -2.61 -5.13 12.63
CA GLU A 538 -2.48 -5.95 13.85
C GLU A 538 -3.82 -6.64 14.18
N SER A 539 -4.93 -5.92 14.08
CA SER A 539 -6.28 -6.47 14.26
C SER A 539 -6.63 -7.52 13.20
N ALA A 540 -6.24 -7.28 11.95
CA ALA A 540 -6.46 -8.22 10.85
C ALA A 540 -5.76 -9.57 11.11
N ILE A 541 -4.57 -9.55 11.72
CA ILE A 541 -3.76 -10.75 12.04
C ILE A 541 -4.18 -11.39 13.35
N SER A 542 -4.43 -10.59 14.39
CA SER A 542 -4.76 -11.11 15.73
C SER A 542 -6.07 -11.92 15.73
N GLY A 543 -7.00 -11.59 14.83
CA GLY A 543 -8.23 -12.34 14.61
C GLY A 543 -8.08 -13.58 13.72
N LEU A 544 -6.86 -14.02 13.39
CA LEU A 544 -6.62 -15.23 12.61
C LEU A 544 -6.14 -16.38 13.49
N ASN A 545 -6.73 -17.55 13.27
CA ASN A 545 -6.06 -18.79 13.62
C ASN A 545 -4.98 -19.06 12.57
N LEU A 546 -3.83 -18.41 12.73
CA LEU A 546 -2.68 -18.55 11.84
C LEU A 546 -2.23 -20.01 11.72
N GLY A 547 -2.34 -20.80 12.78
CA GLY A 547 -2.05 -22.25 12.74
C GLY A 547 -3.00 -23.00 11.81
N ALA A 548 -4.31 -22.71 11.86
CA ALA A 548 -5.27 -23.33 10.95
C ALA A 548 -5.11 -22.86 9.50
N LEU A 549 -4.82 -21.57 9.29
CA LEU A 549 -4.52 -21.04 7.96
C LEU A 549 -3.24 -21.68 7.41
N TRP A 550 -2.23 -21.83 8.26
CA TRP A 550 -0.99 -22.53 7.94
C TRP A 550 -1.25 -23.99 7.56
N ASP A 551 -2.02 -24.71 8.37
CA ASP A 551 -2.33 -26.13 8.16
C ASP A 551 -3.21 -26.40 6.92
N ARG A 552 -3.97 -25.40 6.45
CA ARG A 552 -4.91 -25.57 5.33
C ARG A 552 -4.38 -24.99 4.04
N ALA A 553 -3.88 -23.76 4.08
CA ALA A 553 -3.39 -23.06 2.90
C ALA A 553 -1.91 -23.35 2.63
N LEU A 554 -1.08 -23.47 3.68
CA LEU A 554 0.37 -23.42 3.54
C LEU A 554 1.03 -24.81 3.55
N THR A 555 0.53 -25.75 4.35
CA THR A 555 1.09 -27.12 4.42
C THR A 555 0.48 -28.10 3.40
N LYS A 556 -0.74 -27.88 2.90
CA LYS A 556 -1.48 -28.91 2.16
C LYS A 556 -1.44 -28.85 0.64
N ARG A 557 -0.71 -27.93 -0.01
CA ARG A 557 -0.72 -27.74 -1.49
C ARG A 557 -2.13 -27.57 -2.12
N GLN A 558 -3.17 -27.44 -1.31
CA GLN A 558 -4.57 -27.56 -1.74
C GLN A 558 -5.08 -26.33 -2.47
N SER A 559 -4.54 -25.14 -2.14
CA SER A 559 -4.94 -23.91 -2.81
C SER A 559 -3.77 -22.93 -2.94
N PRO A 560 -3.00 -22.94 -4.05
CA PRO A 560 -1.91 -22.00 -4.27
C PRO A 560 -2.38 -20.54 -4.26
N LEU A 561 -3.60 -20.27 -4.71
CA LEU A 561 -4.15 -18.92 -4.69
C LEU A 561 -4.41 -18.45 -3.25
N ALA A 562 -5.05 -19.28 -2.42
CA ALA A 562 -5.25 -18.93 -1.00
C ALA A 562 -3.91 -18.70 -0.30
N ALA A 563 -2.95 -19.59 -0.54
CA ALA A 563 -1.62 -19.50 0.00
C ALA A 563 -0.97 -18.14 -0.38
N THR A 564 -1.02 -17.75 -1.66
CA THR A 564 -0.51 -16.46 -2.15
C THR A 564 -1.13 -15.26 -1.45
N VAL A 565 -2.45 -15.24 -1.25
CA VAL A 565 -3.12 -14.14 -0.54
C VAL A 565 -2.66 -14.07 0.93
N ALA A 566 -2.49 -15.21 1.59
CA ALA A 566 -1.96 -15.28 2.94
C ALA A 566 -0.51 -14.75 3.00
N ALA A 567 0.37 -15.13 2.04
CA ALA A 567 1.72 -14.58 1.93
C ALA A 567 1.73 -13.06 1.86
N LEU A 568 0.87 -12.49 1.00
CA LEU A 568 0.82 -11.05 0.78
C LEU A 568 0.49 -10.31 2.08
N VAL A 569 -0.52 -10.79 2.81
CA VAL A 569 -0.89 -10.18 4.09
C VAL A 569 0.21 -10.35 5.13
N LEU A 570 0.88 -11.51 5.21
CA LEU A 570 1.99 -11.74 6.14
C LEU A 570 3.22 -10.89 5.79
N LEU A 571 3.56 -10.73 4.51
CA LEU A 571 4.65 -9.86 4.05
C LEU A 571 4.32 -8.39 4.33
N ARG A 572 3.10 -7.94 4.07
CA ARG A 572 2.65 -6.58 4.42
C ARG A 572 2.71 -6.34 5.92
N ALA A 573 2.37 -7.34 6.69
CA ALA A 573 2.53 -7.32 8.13
C ALA A 573 3.97 -7.43 8.60
N ASN A 574 4.94 -7.76 7.74
CA ASN A 574 6.30 -8.10 8.11
C ASN A 574 6.41 -9.31 9.09
N ARG A 575 5.49 -10.28 9.01
CA ARG A 575 5.54 -11.57 9.76
C ARG A 575 6.38 -12.62 9.04
N LEU A 576 7.64 -12.31 8.78
CA LEU A 576 8.57 -13.25 8.14
C LEU A 576 8.82 -14.49 9.00
N ASP A 577 8.73 -14.34 10.32
CA ASP A 577 8.78 -15.41 11.32
C ASP A 577 7.69 -16.47 11.09
N LEU A 578 6.52 -16.04 10.61
CA LEU A 578 5.43 -16.95 10.28
C LEU A 578 5.53 -17.53 8.89
N ILE A 579 6.36 -17.01 8.00
CA ILE A 579 6.41 -17.47 6.60
C ILE A 579 7.38 -18.64 6.42
N GLY A 580 8.52 -18.66 7.13
CA GLY A 580 9.54 -19.71 6.98
C GLY A 580 9.99 -19.94 5.52
N ASP A 581 10.30 -21.17 5.14
CA ASP A 581 10.74 -21.49 3.75
C ASP A 581 9.58 -21.64 2.75
N TRP A 582 8.35 -21.37 3.17
CA TRP A 582 7.17 -21.68 2.38
C TRP A 582 7.09 -20.86 1.07
N LEU A 583 7.61 -19.64 1.02
CA LEU A 583 7.65 -18.88 -0.25
C LEU A 583 8.60 -19.48 -1.29
N ALA A 584 9.64 -20.20 -0.87
CA ALA A 584 10.46 -20.97 -1.79
C ALA A 584 9.62 -22.10 -2.42
N ASN A 585 8.85 -22.83 -1.59
CA ASN A 585 7.92 -23.86 -2.07
C ASN A 585 6.84 -23.27 -3.00
N LEU A 586 6.26 -22.11 -2.67
CA LEU A 586 5.29 -21.44 -3.54
C LEU A 586 5.92 -21.08 -4.89
N ALA A 587 7.16 -20.58 -4.89
CA ALA A 587 7.89 -20.26 -6.10
C ALA A 587 8.26 -21.52 -6.92
N ASP A 588 8.59 -22.63 -6.28
CA ASP A 588 9.08 -23.83 -6.97
C ASP A 588 7.94 -24.76 -7.42
N TRP A 589 6.93 -24.99 -6.58
CA TRP A 589 5.88 -25.98 -6.84
C TRP A 589 4.77 -25.49 -7.79
N PHE A 590 4.61 -24.17 -7.95
CA PHE A 590 3.55 -23.59 -8.77
C PHE A 590 4.14 -22.70 -9.88
N PRO A 591 4.78 -23.29 -10.92
CA PRO A 591 5.41 -22.52 -12.00
C PRO A 591 4.42 -21.69 -12.82
N LEU A 592 3.13 -22.05 -12.81
CA LEU A 592 2.07 -21.26 -13.45
C LEU A 592 1.67 -20.00 -12.68
N LEU A 593 2.15 -19.85 -11.43
CA LEU A 593 1.90 -18.70 -10.57
C LEU A 593 3.15 -17.81 -10.53
N PRO A 594 3.17 -16.67 -11.25
CA PRO A 594 4.31 -15.75 -11.26
C PRO A 594 4.57 -15.11 -9.89
N ASP A 595 3.53 -14.92 -9.08
CA ASP A 595 3.58 -14.26 -7.78
C ASP A 595 4.57 -14.93 -6.81
N GLY A 596 4.62 -16.27 -6.77
CA GLY A 596 5.51 -16.99 -5.86
C GLY A 596 6.97 -16.58 -6.01
N ALA A 597 7.43 -16.37 -7.25
CA ALA A 597 8.79 -15.94 -7.54
C ALA A 597 9.10 -14.53 -7.02
N VAL A 598 8.12 -13.62 -7.09
CA VAL A 598 8.26 -12.25 -6.56
C VAL A 598 8.26 -12.24 -5.05
N LEU A 599 7.33 -12.98 -4.42
CA LEU A 599 7.21 -13.03 -2.96
C LEU A 599 8.47 -13.65 -2.34
N ARG A 600 9.05 -14.67 -2.97
CA ARG A 600 10.34 -15.23 -2.56
C ARG A 600 11.47 -14.19 -2.67
N ALA A 601 11.55 -13.47 -3.78
CA ALA A 601 12.55 -12.42 -3.96
C ALA A 601 12.42 -11.33 -2.87
N GLU A 602 11.19 -10.91 -2.55
CA GLU A 602 10.92 -9.95 -1.49
C GLU A 602 11.33 -10.48 -0.11
N GLN A 603 11.02 -11.74 0.20
CA GLN A 603 11.44 -12.38 1.44
C GLN A 603 12.97 -12.39 1.59
N LEU A 604 13.69 -12.82 0.55
CA LEU A 604 15.15 -12.87 0.54
C LEU A 604 15.76 -11.51 0.83
N MET A 605 15.22 -10.45 0.22
CA MET A 605 15.67 -9.08 0.44
C MET A 605 15.40 -8.56 1.86
N ARG A 606 14.47 -9.15 2.61
CA ARG A 606 14.17 -8.77 3.99
C ARG A 606 14.90 -9.59 5.06
N GLN A 607 15.19 -10.87 4.82
CA GLN A 607 15.78 -11.77 5.83
C GLN A 607 17.30 -11.59 6.03
N GLN A 608 18.01 -11.00 5.06
CA GLN A 608 19.40 -10.51 5.08
C GLN A 608 20.38 -11.13 6.12
N THR A 609 20.81 -12.38 5.91
CA THR A 609 22.01 -12.93 6.59
C THR A 609 23.29 -12.77 5.75
N ASP A 610 23.18 -12.78 4.42
CA ASP A 610 24.26 -12.47 3.46
C ASP A 610 23.67 -11.64 2.30
N ARG A 611 24.08 -10.37 2.20
CA ARG A 611 23.47 -9.40 1.27
C ARG A 611 23.77 -9.71 -0.19
N ALA A 612 25.03 -10.01 -0.53
CA ALA A 612 25.42 -10.25 -1.92
C ALA A 612 24.70 -11.49 -2.46
N ARG A 613 24.64 -12.54 -1.63
CA ARG A 613 23.87 -13.74 -1.90
C ARG A 613 22.37 -13.46 -2.01
N ALA A 614 21.78 -12.71 -1.08
CA ALA A 614 20.36 -12.37 -1.11
C ALA A 614 19.98 -11.58 -2.38
N ILE A 615 20.83 -10.63 -2.81
CA ILE A 615 20.64 -9.87 -4.06
C ILE A 615 20.67 -10.80 -5.28
N ALA A 616 21.64 -11.72 -5.35
CA ALA A 616 21.73 -12.67 -6.45
C ALA A 616 20.53 -13.63 -6.48
N GLU A 617 20.18 -14.24 -5.35
CA GLU A 617 19.04 -15.17 -5.25
C GLU A 617 17.69 -14.46 -5.51
N ALA A 618 17.51 -13.23 -5.03
CA ALA A 618 16.32 -12.43 -5.30
C ALA A 618 16.21 -12.08 -6.79
N ALA A 619 17.31 -11.69 -7.43
CA ALA A 619 17.34 -11.41 -8.85
C ALA A 619 17.09 -12.66 -9.69
N GLU A 620 17.65 -13.82 -9.31
CA GLU A 620 17.39 -15.10 -9.96
C GLU A 620 15.91 -15.49 -9.85
N SER A 621 15.33 -15.37 -8.65
CA SER A 621 13.91 -15.61 -8.43
C SER A 621 13.05 -14.68 -9.29
N LEU A 622 13.32 -13.37 -9.30
CA LEU A 622 12.61 -12.41 -10.13
C LEU A 622 12.78 -12.69 -11.65
N CYS A 623 13.93 -13.20 -12.08
CA CYS A 623 14.19 -13.56 -13.47
C CYS A 623 13.27 -14.68 -14.00
N ARG A 624 12.62 -15.46 -13.12
CA ARG A 624 11.61 -16.47 -13.49
C ARG A 624 10.38 -15.83 -14.15
N LEU A 625 10.13 -14.53 -13.96
CA LEU A 625 9.05 -13.82 -14.64
C LEU A 625 9.20 -13.78 -16.17
N ASN A 626 10.42 -13.94 -16.71
CA ASN A 626 10.63 -14.07 -18.16
C ASN A 626 9.82 -15.24 -18.77
N GLU A 627 9.63 -16.32 -18.00
CA GLU A 627 8.92 -17.53 -18.44
C GLU A 627 7.49 -17.57 -17.90
N ARG A 628 7.26 -17.00 -16.71
CA ARG A 628 5.96 -17.08 -16.02
C ARG A 628 5.01 -15.93 -16.35
N GLY A 629 5.52 -14.83 -16.90
CA GLY A 629 4.77 -13.60 -17.12
C GLY A 629 4.69 -12.71 -15.89
N LEU A 630 3.83 -11.70 -15.95
CA LEU A 630 3.64 -10.70 -14.88
C LEU A 630 2.81 -11.27 -13.71
N PRO A 631 3.00 -10.76 -12.47
CA PRO A 631 2.23 -11.16 -11.30
C PRO A 631 0.71 -11.01 -11.45
N PHE A 632 -0.05 -11.97 -10.90
CA PHE A 632 -1.50 -11.99 -10.92
C PHE A 632 -2.12 -11.11 -9.84
N THR A 633 -1.41 -10.89 -8.74
CA THR A 633 -1.85 -10.01 -7.66
C THR A 633 -1.24 -8.61 -7.77
N SER A 634 -2.04 -7.60 -7.46
CA SER A 634 -1.68 -6.18 -7.54
C SER A 634 -0.49 -5.85 -6.63
N GLU A 635 -0.46 -6.47 -5.44
CA GLU A 635 0.60 -6.31 -4.45
C GLU A 635 1.91 -6.95 -4.92
N ALA A 636 1.88 -8.18 -5.44
CA ALA A 636 3.08 -8.80 -6.01
C ALA A 636 3.59 -8.01 -7.22
N MET A 637 2.73 -7.44 -8.07
CA MET A 637 3.17 -6.57 -9.16
C MET A 637 3.93 -5.34 -8.64
N SER A 638 3.50 -4.78 -7.50
CA SER A 638 4.19 -3.66 -6.87
C SER A 638 5.50 -4.06 -6.19
N TYR A 639 5.57 -5.24 -5.58
CA TYR A 639 6.85 -5.79 -5.10
C TYR A 639 7.81 -6.04 -6.27
N ALA A 640 7.34 -6.57 -7.39
CA ALA A 640 8.16 -6.80 -8.57
C ALA A 640 8.76 -5.49 -9.10
N ALA A 641 7.96 -4.43 -9.17
CA ALA A 641 8.42 -3.08 -9.52
C ALA A 641 9.50 -2.55 -8.55
N SER A 642 9.21 -2.61 -7.25
CA SER A 642 10.13 -2.17 -6.19
C SER A 642 11.44 -2.97 -6.18
N LEU A 643 11.37 -4.29 -6.38
CA LEU A 643 12.52 -5.18 -6.52
C LEU A 643 13.32 -4.87 -7.78
N ALA A 644 12.67 -4.68 -8.93
CA ALA A 644 13.34 -4.34 -10.19
C ALA A 644 14.09 -3.00 -10.09
N GLU A 645 13.53 -2.02 -9.38
CA GLU A 645 14.24 -0.77 -9.09
C GLU A 645 15.43 -0.99 -8.14
N ARG A 646 15.24 -1.68 -7.00
CA ARG A 646 16.29 -1.92 -5.99
C ARG A 646 17.45 -2.75 -6.54
N LEU A 647 17.14 -3.88 -7.16
CA LEU A 647 18.13 -4.76 -7.79
C LEU A 647 18.80 -4.10 -8.99
N GLY A 648 18.07 -3.22 -9.70
CA GLY A 648 18.63 -2.43 -10.80
C GLY A 648 19.70 -1.43 -10.36
N ARG A 649 19.61 -0.93 -9.13
CA ARG A 649 20.68 -0.11 -8.52
C ARG A 649 21.87 -0.99 -8.15
N ALA A 650 21.60 -2.09 -7.46
CA ALA A 650 22.60 -3.10 -7.12
C ALA A 650 23.08 -3.98 -8.31
N GLN A 651 22.83 -3.60 -9.56
CA GLN A 651 23.07 -4.44 -10.74
C GLN A 651 24.55 -4.87 -10.87
N ARG A 652 25.48 -4.04 -10.39
CA ARG A 652 26.92 -4.34 -10.33
C ARG A 652 27.26 -5.55 -9.45
N LEU A 653 26.41 -5.87 -8.47
CA LEU A 653 26.56 -7.01 -7.57
C LEU A 653 25.98 -8.30 -8.16
N LEU A 654 25.25 -8.21 -9.27
CA LEU A 654 24.68 -9.38 -9.93
C LEU A 654 25.76 -10.15 -10.72
N PRO A 655 25.73 -11.50 -10.68
CA PRO A 655 26.46 -12.35 -11.60
C PRO A 655 26.22 -11.95 -13.06
N ASP A 656 27.25 -11.97 -13.90
CA ASP A 656 27.18 -11.52 -15.30
C ASP A 656 26.09 -12.24 -16.11
N GLU A 657 25.92 -13.54 -15.87
CA GLU A 657 24.90 -14.39 -16.50
C GLU A 657 23.46 -14.00 -16.17
N LEU A 658 23.23 -13.34 -15.02
CA LEU A 658 21.90 -12.88 -14.62
C LEU A 658 21.56 -11.50 -15.17
N ARG A 659 22.56 -10.64 -15.45
CA ARG A 659 22.33 -9.23 -15.83
C ARG A 659 21.40 -9.09 -17.03
N GLY A 660 21.67 -9.83 -18.11
CA GLY A 660 20.84 -9.78 -19.32
C GLY A 660 19.43 -10.34 -19.14
N ARG A 661 19.24 -11.36 -18.28
CA ARG A 661 17.92 -11.89 -17.94
C ARG A 661 17.13 -10.91 -17.08
N PHE A 662 17.81 -10.28 -16.13
CA PHE A 662 17.23 -9.29 -15.22
C PHE A 662 16.82 -8.01 -15.97
N ASP A 663 17.64 -7.51 -16.89
CA ASP A 663 17.30 -6.33 -17.69
C ASP A 663 16.01 -6.53 -18.51
N ARG A 664 15.80 -7.73 -19.05
CA ARG A 664 14.55 -8.07 -19.74
C ARG A 664 13.34 -8.02 -18.81
N VAL A 665 13.42 -8.62 -17.62
CA VAL A 665 12.33 -8.56 -16.63
C VAL A 665 12.08 -7.13 -16.18
N ARG A 666 13.13 -6.35 -15.90
CA ARG A 666 13.03 -4.95 -15.52
C ARG A 666 12.34 -4.11 -16.61
N SER A 667 12.72 -4.29 -17.87
CA SER A 667 12.06 -3.63 -19.01
C SER A 667 10.58 -4.01 -19.09
N HIS A 668 10.29 -5.30 -19.01
CA HIS A 668 8.92 -5.83 -19.10
C HIS A 668 8.01 -5.31 -17.98
N ILE A 669 8.51 -5.28 -16.74
CA ILE A 669 7.79 -4.66 -15.61
C ILE A 669 7.59 -3.16 -15.86
N GLY A 670 8.62 -2.44 -16.31
CA GLY A 670 8.53 -1.00 -16.61
C GLY A 670 7.48 -0.67 -17.67
N GLU A 671 7.39 -1.47 -18.74
CA GLU A 671 6.35 -1.37 -19.77
C GLU A 671 4.96 -1.63 -19.19
N ALA A 672 4.81 -2.68 -18.37
CA ALA A 672 3.53 -3.01 -17.76
C ALA A 672 3.04 -1.95 -16.76
N LEU A 673 3.95 -1.29 -16.04
CA LEU A 673 3.63 -0.24 -15.06
C LEU A 673 2.97 1.01 -15.68
N VAL A 674 3.13 1.21 -16.99
CA VAL A 674 2.40 2.26 -17.72
C VAL A 674 0.89 2.02 -17.62
N TYR A 675 0.47 0.77 -17.77
CA TYR A 675 -0.95 0.39 -17.79
C TYR A 675 -1.46 -0.08 -16.43
N PHE A 676 -0.58 -0.48 -15.51
CA PHE A 676 -0.96 -1.03 -14.21
C PHE A 676 -1.80 -0.04 -13.38
N ARG A 677 -2.87 -0.55 -12.76
CA ARG A 677 -3.76 0.15 -11.83
C ARG A 677 -3.75 -0.53 -10.46
N PRO A 678 -3.05 0.05 -9.47
CA PRO A 678 -3.02 -0.51 -8.13
C PRO A 678 -4.35 -0.30 -7.39
N GLY A 679 -4.78 -1.25 -6.56
CA GLY A 679 -5.93 -1.05 -5.65
C GLY A 679 -6.63 -2.35 -5.19
N GLY A 680 -7.01 -3.19 -6.16
CA GLY A 680 -7.64 -4.49 -5.91
C GLY A 680 -6.67 -5.54 -5.36
N LEU A 681 -7.17 -6.76 -5.13
CA LEU A 681 -6.30 -7.92 -4.85
C LEU A 681 -5.55 -8.33 -6.11
N PHE A 682 -6.26 -8.38 -7.24
CA PHE A 682 -5.72 -8.83 -8.50
C PHE A 682 -5.24 -7.67 -9.37
N THR A 683 -4.28 -7.97 -10.24
CA THR A 683 -3.68 -7.00 -11.14
C THR A 683 -4.71 -6.48 -12.13
N ALA A 684 -4.85 -5.16 -12.17
CA ALA A 684 -5.68 -4.44 -13.11
C ALA A 684 -4.80 -3.58 -14.02
N TYR A 685 -5.24 -3.39 -15.26
CA TYR A 685 -4.59 -2.57 -16.27
C TYR A 685 -5.62 -1.65 -16.92
N ALA A 686 -5.20 -0.49 -17.39
CA ALA A 686 -6.04 0.41 -18.17
C ALA A 686 -5.25 1.17 -19.24
N GLY A 687 -5.95 1.60 -20.30
CA GLY A 687 -5.41 2.45 -21.36
C GLY A 687 -4.40 1.75 -22.27
N PHE A 688 -4.63 0.48 -22.59
CA PHE A 688 -3.75 -0.37 -23.42
C PHE A 688 -4.39 -0.76 -24.76
N ASP A 689 -3.57 -0.92 -25.79
CA ASP A 689 -3.98 -1.48 -27.09
C ASP A 689 -3.89 -3.03 -27.12
N ALA A 690 -4.23 -3.64 -28.26
CA ALA A 690 -4.22 -5.10 -28.42
C ALA A 690 -2.80 -5.71 -28.27
N ASP A 691 -1.77 -5.00 -28.73
CA ASP A 691 -0.39 -5.47 -28.66
C ASP A 691 0.12 -5.43 -27.22
N ALA A 692 -0.20 -4.35 -26.49
CA ALA A 692 0.06 -4.22 -25.08
C ALA A 692 -0.70 -5.30 -24.29
N ALA A 693 -1.98 -5.56 -24.57
CA ALA A 693 -2.73 -6.64 -23.95
C ALA A 693 -2.02 -8.01 -24.10
N ALA A 694 -1.51 -8.31 -25.29
CA ALA A 694 -0.79 -9.55 -25.56
C ALA A 694 0.51 -9.69 -24.76
N ARG A 695 1.19 -8.56 -24.44
CA ARG A 695 2.37 -8.50 -23.57
C ARG A 695 2.01 -8.55 -22.08
N LEU A 696 0.88 -7.98 -21.69
CA LEU A 696 0.41 -7.97 -20.30
C LEU A 696 -0.08 -9.35 -19.84
N MET A 697 -0.57 -10.17 -20.76
CA MET A 697 -0.94 -11.56 -20.49
C MET A 697 0.29 -12.47 -20.37
N PRO A 698 0.27 -13.50 -19.51
CA PRO A 698 1.35 -14.47 -19.39
C PRO A 698 1.69 -15.13 -20.74
N PRO A 699 2.97 -15.44 -21.01
CA PRO A 699 3.36 -16.14 -22.23
C PRO A 699 2.73 -17.52 -22.27
N LEU A 700 2.34 -17.99 -23.47
CA LEU A 700 1.86 -19.35 -23.65
C LEU A 700 2.98 -20.35 -23.30
N PRO A 701 2.68 -21.51 -22.69
CA PRO A 701 3.68 -22.52 -22.40
C PRO A 701 4.45 -22.95 -23.67
N THR A 702 5.75 -22.64 -23.73
CA THR A 702 6.64 -23.04 -24.82
C THR A 702 6.94 -24.54 -24.69
N GLY A 703 6.16 -25.40 -25.35
CA GLY A 703 6.40 -26.85 -25.31
C GLY A 703 5.21 -27.76 -25.58
N ALA A 704 3.97 -27.24 -25.56
CA ALA A 704 2.80 -27.99 -26.01
C ALA A 704 2.64 -27.91 -27.53
N ALA A 705 3.72 -28.15 -28.29
CA ALA A 705 3.57 -28.44 -29.72
C ALA A 705 2.77 -29.74 -29.81
N HIS A 706 1.51 -29.62 -30.23
CA HIS A 706 0.53 -30.69 -30.33
C HIS A 706 1.12 -32.00 -30.88
N SER A 707 1.38 -32.96 -29.99
CA SER A 707 1.34 -34.37 -30.36
C SER A 707 -0.13 -34.81 -30.47
N SER A 708 -0.90 -34.16 -31.34
CA SER A 708 -2.20 -34.68 -31.77
C SER A 708 -1.96 -35.73 -32.85
N ALA A 709 -1.38 -36.87 -32.47
CA ALA A 709 -1.42 -38.08 -33.27
C ALA A 709 -2.40 -39.03 -32.58
N ASN A 710 -3.50 -39.29 -33.29
CA ASN A 710 -4.60 -40.19 -32.92
C ASN A 710 -4.13 -41.45 -32.19
N GLY A 711 -4.60 -41.61 -30.96
CA GLY A 711 -4.51 -42.84 -30.19
C GLY A 711 -5.64 -42.90 -29.17
N SER A 712 -6.78 -43.43 -29.60
CA SER A 712 -7.91 -43.79 -28.73
C SER A 712 -7.48 -44.88 -27.75
N GLY A 713 -7.14 -44.49 -26.51
CA GLY A 713 -6.94 -45.38 -25.36
C GLY A 713 -7.89 -44.97 -24.22
N PRO A 714 -8.52 -45.92 -23.51
CA PRO A 714 -9.55 -45.61 -22.52
C PRO A 714 -8.94 -45.16 -21.17
N GLY A 715 -9.65 -44.21 -20.57
CA GLY A 715 -9.55 -43.66 -19.20
C GLY A 715 -8.51 -44.22 -18.23
N ALA A 716 -7.61 -43.34 -17.79
CA ALA A 716 -6.97 -43.40 -16.48
C ALA A 716 -6.86 -41.99 -15.91
N THR A 717 -7.71 -41.67 -14.95
CA THR A 717 -7.50 -40.57 -14.00
C THR A 717 -6.44 -41.03 -13.00
N GLU A 718 -5.16 -40.80 -13.32
CA GLU A 718 -4.09 -40.95 -12.33
C GLU A 718 -3.96 -39.65 -11.54
N GLY A 719 -4.37 -39.73 -10.28
CA GLY A 719 -4.09 -38.71 -9.28
C GLY A 719 -2.58 -38.59 -9.08
N TRP A 720 -2.12 -37.35 -9.06
CA TRP A 720 -0.76 -37.00 -8.66
C TRP A 720 -0.58 -37.33 -7.17
N ALA A 721 -0.13 -38.55 -6.87
CA ALA A 721 0.30 -38.94 -5.54
C ALA A 721 1.76 -38.46 -5.36
N PRO A 722 2.06 -37.61 -4.37
CA PRO A 722 3.45 -37.29 -4.08
C PRO A 722 4.14 -38.54 -3.55
N SER A 723 5.32 -38.83 -4.07
CA SER A 723 6.25 -39.80 -3.51
C SER A 723 6.41 -39.52 -2.01
N GLN A 724 6.02 -40.47 -1.17
CA GLN A 724 6.44 -40.49 0.22
C GLN A 724 7.95 -40.70 0.23
N GLU A 725 8.70 -39.62 0.46
CA GLU A 725 10.04 -39.76 1.01
C GLU A 725 9.87 -40.21 2.47
N GLU A 726 10.30 -41.45 2.73
CA GLU A 726 10.45 -41.98 4.08
C GLU A 726 11.43 -41.09 4.84
N HIS A 727 10.90 -40.28 5.76
CA HIS A 727 11.71 -39.67 6.81
C HIS A 727 12.19 -40.78 7.74
N GLY A 728 13.45 -41.18 7.57
CA GLY A 728 14.20 -41.94 8.55
C GLY A 728 14.18 -41.20 9.89
N VAL A 729 13.46 -41.79 10.85
CA VAL A 729 13.46 -41.39 12.26
C VAL A 729 14.88 -41.59 12.79
N ASN A 730 15.60 -40.50 12.98
CA ASN A 730 16.89 -40.51 13.65
C ASN A 730 16.63 -40.72 15.16
N GLN A 731 16.89 -41.92 15.65
CA GLN A 731 16.84 -42.25 17.08
C GLN A 731 17.85 -41.37 17.82
N LYS A 732 17.34 -40.54 18.76
CA LYS A 732 18.15 -39.92 19.80
C LYS A 732 18.67 -41.01 20.74
N PRO A 733 19.94 -40.98 21.17
CA PRO A 733 20.40 -41.83 22.25
C PRO A 733 19.84 -41.32 23.58
N ASP A 734 19.32 -42.25 24.38
CA ASP A 734 18.97 -42.03 25.78
C ASP A 734 20.22 -41.61 26.56
N VAL A 735 20.16 -40.42 27.15
CA VAL A 735 21.12 -39.96 28.16
C VAL A 735 20.41 -40.04 29.50
N GLU A 736 20.83 -40.99 30.33
CA GLU A 736 20.49 -41.08 31.75
C GLU A 736 20.85 -39.76 32.45
N ILE A 737 19.85 -39.12 33.05
CA ILE A 737 20.03 -38.00 33.97
C ILE A 737 20.23 -38.61 35.35
N THR A 738 21.46 -38.60 35.85
CA THR A 738 21.74 -38.72 37.29
C THR A 738 21.72 -37.34 37.92
N ASP A 739 20.83 -37.15 38.88
CA ASP A 739 20.87 -36.06 39.85
C ASP A 739 22.19 -36.11 40.62
N ASP A 740 23.01 -35.06 40.55
CA ASP A 740 23.78 -34.60 41.70
C ASP A 740 24.34 -33.17 41.51
N ALA A 741 23.95 -32.32 42.47
CA ALA A 741 24.57 -31.10 43.00
C ALA A 741 25.51 -30.24 42.13
N ILE A 742 25.06 -29.02 41.78
CA ILE A 742 25.98 -27.88 41.56
C ILE A 742 25.48 -26.66 42.35
N GLY A 743 26.31 -26.25 43.31
CA GLY A 743 26.20 -25.04 44.09
C GLY A 743 26.40 -23.77 43.27
N ILE A 744 25.70 -22.74 43.71
CA ILE A 744 25.79 -21.36 43.24
C ILE A 744 27.06 -20.76 43.84
N ASP A 745 27.97 -20.23 43.02
CA ASP A 745 28.94 -19.25 43.48
C ASP A 745 29.15 -18.11 42.48
N ALA A 746 29.17 -16.91 43.05
CA ALA A 746 29.10 -15.62 42.41
C ALA A 746 30.46 -15.15 41.88
N PHE A 747 30.48 -14.54 40.69
CA PHE A 747 31.68 -13.86 40.18
C PHE A 747 31.65 -12.35 40.45
N HIS A 748 32.59 -11.93 41.29
CA HIS A 748 32.92 -10.57 41.65
C HIS A 748 33.77 -9.88 40.56
N LEU A 749 33.44 -8.62 40.25
CA LEU A 749 34.27 -7.66 39.53
C LEU A 749 35.41 -7.15 40.45
N SER A 750 36.66 -7.21 39.99
CA SER A 750 37.73 -6.35 40.51
C SER A 750 38.60 -5.78 39.40
N ARG A 751 38.66 -4.44 39.37
CA ARG A 751 39.65 -3.61 38.69
C ARG A 751 41.06 -3.90 39.21
N GLN A 752 42.07 -3.77 38.37
CA GLN A 752 43.35 -3.22 38.82
C GLN A 752 44.02 -2.40 37.70
N ARG A 753 44.47 -1.21 38.12
CA ARG A 753 45.52 -0.41 37.48
C ARG A 753 46.87 -1.00 37.89
N ASP A 754 47.82 -0.94 36.98
CA ASP A 754 49.15 -0.37 37.20
C ASP A 754 49.53 0.44 35.95
#